data_AF-A0A1B0CT49-F1
#
_entry.id   AF-A0A1B0CT49-F1
#
_cell.length_a   1.000
_cell.length_b   1.000
_cell.length_c   1.000
_cell.angle_alpha   90.00
_cell.angle_beta   90.00
_cell.angle_gamma   90.00
#
_symmetry.space_group_name_H-M   'P 1'
#
loop_
_entity.id
_entity.type
_entity.pdbx_description
1 polymer ?
#
loop_
_entity_poly.entity_id
_entity_poly.type
_entity_poly.pdbx_seq_one_letter_code
_entity_poly.pdbx_strand_id
1 'polypeptide(L)'
;MDLENNNKIHGLSTAEALSRLRDEIANILLVYQRRFDTERWTEKLRATFSAGPLHSFAIFTSFLAIVLLLISQNFLAAIIVLALLILNIWLVIRENNLKRSEIHRKIEDVLDVIRLAISGCHKWTASNYPHLCSPLSPCVTLQCTVRDRKIINLPWALLVRGDHIVIRPGQVAPGNCREVNGERCFATGETYTQTEGADPPVVPTQRSPLPDLTCILEGTPFLDNLKTTLEKFLNRPETIFNQQRHLLVTVFIQLWGFLGVILITWIFAVLNYNGHLFADSELTWIDAFMENAVCAVIPTLPLIFPAMWLLLNLWGVAKLETLLSIPRPFQEKSSPSEFHADLDNSPVVDWSNLVLPWRIKVGNWINLIQGDASVLGRSSNVVQILGTMTALCCVDKKGILSWPNPTAEKVFFLRDPRDKTSAHSSSTSFESQQNGQRPQKDKSVAEVLDLTHDQHSPFKLEFDSQNWKNHLDSLKPLGLAILVNTCCPLTQAYYAQFCGHVTAVALFDKDLVPVTNRYEIVESSLNSFMHGRCLCGLATKIGFKKRARDVFTMEGKIASYRHLEPDVVRRDTRFTRSMELASKVKVPFPHSLSVVMRQHRDQSLQLLTQGTADIILDCCDDYWDGKDLRPLGEQERKRAQDFYQRNALTAYCTAFSYRPLRRGIKGPLAGTSTDVAYMELPPESIYKMSHIDPSKCEHIDTAEERQ
;
A
#
# COMPACT_ATOMS: atom_id res chain seq x y z
N MET A 1 -11.79 12.20 23.04
CA MET A 1 -11.55 10.98 23.84
C MET A 1 -12.69 10.87 24.84
N ASP A 2 -13.92 11.20 24.41
CA ASP A 2 -15.05 11.52 25.28
C ASP A 2 -16.30 10.74 24.84
N LEU A 3 -16.08 9.47 24.48
CA LEU A 3 -17.14 8.48 24.27
C LEU A 3 -17.25 7.51 25.46
N GLU A 4 -16.61 7.84 26.60
CA GLU A 4 -16.64 7.03 27.82
C GLU A 4 -17.94 7.16 28.64
N ASN A 5 -18.90 8.02 28.26
CA ASN A 5 -20.15 8.15 28.99
C ASN A 5 -21.33 7.40 28.32
N ASN A 6 -21.75 6.34 29.01
CA ASN A 6 -23.11 5.81 29.10
C ASN A 6 -23.70 4.82 28.08
N ASN A 7 -22.92 4.24 27.17
CA ASN A 7 -23.31 2.96 26.55
C ASN A 7 -22.23 1.93 26.84
N LYS A 8 -22.57 0.80 27.49
CA LYS A 8 -21.67 -0.33 27.65
C LYS A 8 -21.13 -0.66 26.26
N ILE A 9 -19.85 -0.37 26.02
CA ILE A 9 -19.24 -0.62 24.71
C ILE A 9 -19.08 -2.14 24.58
N HIS A 10 -20.12 -2.76 24.02
CA HIS A 10 -20.14 -4.18 23.72
C HIS A 10 -19.22 -4.40 22.52
N GLY A 11 -18.26 -5.31 22.66
CA GLY A 11 -17.30 -5.68 21.63
C GLY A 11 -16.66 -7.01 22.00
N LEU A 12 -16.19 -7.75 21.01
CA LEU A 12 -15.59 -9.07 21.21
C LEU A 12 -14.29 -8.95 22.00
N SER A 13 -13.95 -9.99 22.77
CA SER A 13 -12.58 -10.08 23.29
C SER A 13 -11.61 -10.41 22.17
N THR A 14 -10.36 -9.98 22.30
CA THR A 14 -9.31 -10.31 21.30
C THR A 14 -9.13 -11.82 21.14
N ALA A 15 -9.15 -12.58 22.25
CA ALA A 15 -9.08 -14.04 22.24
C ALA A 15 -10.30 -14.68 21.55
N GLU A 16 -11.51 -14.18 21.82
CA GLU A 16 -12.73 -14.68 21.18
C GLU A 16 -12.75 -14.39 19.68
N ALA A 17 -12.38 -13.18 19.26
CA ALA A 17 -12.31 -12.82 17.85
C ALA A 17 -11.29 -13.70 17.10
N LEU A 18 -10.10 -13.91 17.67
CA LEU A 18 -9.10 -14.80 17.06
C LEU A 18 -9.56 -16.26 17.02
N SER A 19 -10.28 -16.74 18.04
CA SER A 19 -10.87 -18.09 18.02
C SER A 19 -11.88 -18.21 16.89
N ARG A 20 -12.78 -17.24 16.73
CA ARG A 20 -13.76 -17.23 15.64
C ARG A 20 -13.08 -17.23 14.27
N LEU A 21 -12.08 -16.37 14.07
CA LEU A 21 -11.29 -16.32 12.82
C LEU A 21 -10.64 -17.67 12.52
N ARG A 22 -10.02 -18.29 13.54
CA ARG A 22 -9.41 -19.63 13.41
C ARG A 22 -10.46 -20.67 12.99
N ASP A 23 -11.60 -20.68 13.66
CA ASP A 23 -12.64 -21.69 13.45
C ASP A 23 -13.29 -21.53 12.06
N GLU A 24 -13.51 -20.30 11.60
CA GLU A 24 -14.01 -20.02 10.25
C GLU A 24 -13.01 -20.39 9.14
N ILE A 25 -11.72 -20.06 9.32
CA ILE A 25 -10.65 -20.48 8.39
C ILE A 25 -10.54 -22.02 8.35
N ALA A 26 -10.57 -22.66 9.52
CA ALA A 26 -10.51 -24.12 9.62
C ALA A 26 -11.73 -24.79 8.96
N ASN A 27 -12.93 -24.21 9.09
CA ASN A 27 -14.12 -24.72 8.42
C ASN A 27 -14.00 -24.66 6.89
N ILE A 28 -13.46 -23.56 6.34
CA ILE A 28 -13.21 -23.44 4.89
C ILE A 28 -12.18 -24.49 4.43
N LEU A 29 -11.11 -24.69 5.20
CA LEU A 29 -10.12 -25.72 4.89
C LEU A 29 -10.71 -27.12 4.92
N LEU A 30 -11.55 -27.46 5.90
CA LEU A 30 -12.22 -28.76 5.97
C LEU A 30 -13.13 -29.01 4.77
N VAL A 31 -13.88 -27.98 4.33
CA VAL A 31 -14.72 -28.07 3.12
C VAL A 31 -13.85 -28.29 1.88
N TYR A 32 -12.74 -27.57 1.76
CA TYR A 32 -11.79 -27.72 0.66
C TYR A 32 -11.13 -29.10 0.65
N GLN A 33 -10.69 -29.60 1.81
CA GLN A 33 -10.09 -30.91 1.96
C GLN A 33 -11.06 -32.02 1.58
N ARG A 34 -12.32 -31.98 2.04
CA ARG A 34 -13.35 -32.95 1.61
C ARG A 34 -13.55 -32.94 0.11
N ARG A 35 -13.62 -31.76 -0.51
CA ARG A 35 -13.76 -31.64 -1.97
C ARG A 35 -12.56 -32.28 -2.68
N PHE A 36 -11.34 -32.04 -2.19
CA PHE A 36 -10.12 -32.63 -2.73
C PHE A 36 -10.06 -34.15 -2.56
N ASP A 37 -10.53 -34.68 -1.44
CA ASP A 37 -10.57 -36.12 -1.18
C ASP A 37 -11.60 -36.84 -2.06
N THR A 38 -12.73 -36.18 -2.36
CA THR A 38 -13.76 -36.70 -3.27
C THR A 38 -13.37 -36.70 -4.76
N GLU A 39 -12.29 -36.00 -5.15
CA GLU A 39 -11.81 -36.03 -6.53
C GLU A 39 -11.38 -37.45 -6.95
N ARG A 40 -11.82 -37.87 -8.14
CA ARG A 40 -11.50 -39.20 -8.67
C ARG A 40 -10.00 -39.35 -8.89
N TRP A 41 -9.43 -40.46 -8.43
CA TRP A 41 -8.01 -40.78 -8.62
C TRP A 41 -7.59 -40.71 -10.11
N THR A 42 -8.48 -41.09 -11.02
CA THR A 42 -8.23 -41.01 -12.47
C THR A 42 -8.02 -39.58 -12.97
N GLU A 43 -8.73 -38.61 -12.41
CA GLU A 43 -8.57 -37.19 -12.75
C GLU A 43 -7.28 -36.63 -12.16
N LYS A 44 -6.92 -37.07 -10.95
CA LYS A 44 -5.62 -36.75 -10.32
C LYS A 44 -4.47 -37.24 -11.19
N LEU A 45 -4.50 -38.49 -11.64
CA LEU A 45 -3.48 -39.05 -12.53
C LEU A 45 -3.45 -38.37 -13.90
N ARG A 46 -4.62 -38.13 -14.51
CA ARG A 46 -4.70 -37.46 -15.81
C ARG A 46 -4.07 -36.07 -15.75
N ALA A 47 -4.39 -35.28 -14.71
CA ALA A 47 -3.82 -33.96 -14.50
C ALA A 47 -2.30 -34.02 -14.22
N THR A 48 -1.84 -35.09 -13.55
CA THR A 48 -0.41 -35.29 -13.25
C THR A 48 0.40 -35.53 -14.54
N PHE A 49 -0.10 -36.38 -15.43
CA PHE A 49 0.64 -36.82 -16.62
C PHE A 49 0.32 -36.03 -17.91
N SER A 50 -0.62 -35.08 -17.86
CA SER A 50 -0.87 -34.16 -18.98
C SER A 50 0.08 -32.94 -18.95
N ALA A 51 0.34 -32.38 -17.76
CA ALA A 51 1.13 -31.15 -17.60
C ALA A 51 2.52 -31.38 -16.95
N GLY A 52 2.80 -32.60 -16.50
CA GLY A 52 4.01 -32.93 -15.73
C GLY A 52 5.30 -33.08 -16.56
N PRO A 53 6.46 -33.24 -15.89
CA PRO A 53 7.74 -33.57 -16.51
C PRO A 53 7.76 -34.95 -17.19
N LEU A 54 6.87 -35.85 -16.77
CA LEU A 54 6.67 -37.17 -17.35
C LEU A 54 5.30 -37.22 -18.01
N HIS A 55 5.27 -37.18 -19.35
CA HIS A 55 4.03 -37.25 -20.11
C HIS A 55 3.53 -38.70 -20.24
N SER A 56 2.21 -38.89 -20.42
CA SER A 56 1.61 -40.22 -20.59
C SER A 56 2.27 -41.03 -21.72
N PHE A 57 2.68 -40.35 -22.80
CA PHE A 57 3.40 -40.98 -23.91
C PHE A 57 4.79 -41.50 -23.52
N ALA A 58 5.51 -40.82 -22.63
CA ALA A 58 6.80 -41.26 -22.13
C ALA A 58 6.71 -42.54 -21.29
N ILE A 59 5.63 -42.69 -20.52
CA ILE A 59 5.36 -43.90 -19.75
C ILE A 59 5.10 -45.06 -20.70
N PHE A 60 4.31 -44.82 -21.76
CA PHE A 60 4.04 -45.82 -22.79
C PHE A 60 5.32 -46.27 -23.52
N THR A 61 6.15 -45.34 -23.98
CA THR A 61 7.40 -45.70 -24.69
C THR A 61 8.41 -46.40 -23.79
N SER A 62 8.49 -46.00 -22.52
CA SER A 62 9.36 -46.65 -21.52
C SER A 62 8.86 -48.07 -21.19
N PHE A 63 7.55 -48.27 -21.07
CA PHE A 63 6.94 -49.60 -20.91
C PHE A 63 7.19 -50.50 -22.12
N LEU A 64 7.04 -49.96 -23.34
CA LEU A 64 7.33 -50.69 -24.56
C LEU A 64 8.81 -51.13 -24.63
N ALA A 65 9.74 -50.25 -24.27
CA ALA A 65 11.16 -50.60 -24.20
C ALA A 65 11.45 -51.72 -23.18
N ILE A 66 10.79 -51.73 -22.02
CA ILE A 66 10.92 -52.80 -21.02
C ILE A 66 10.43 -54.14 -21.59
N VAL A 67 9.28 -54.16 -22.29
CA VAL A 67 8.75 -55.39 -22.91
C VAL A 67 9.73 -55.93 -23.95
N LEU A 68 10.28 -55.05 -24.79
CA LEU A 68 11.24 -55.46 -25.81
C LEU A 68 12.56 -55.98 -25.20
N LEU A 69 13.07 -55.39 -24.10
CA LEU A 69 14.24 -55.92 -23.37
C LEU A 69 13.99 -57.31 -22.77
N LEU A 70 12.77 -57.58 -22.29
CA LEU A 70 12.40 -58.89 -21.76
C LEU A 70 12.36 -59.96 -22.86
N ILE A 71 11.90 -59.60 -24.06
CA ILE A 71 11.89 -60.49 -25.23
C ILE A 71 13.31 -60.81 -25.68
N SER A 72 14.21 -59.82 -25.68
CA SER A 72 15.63 -59.98 -25.99
C SER A 72 16.47 -60.63 -24.87
N GLN A 73 15.84 -61.20 -23.83
CA GLN A 73 16.48 -61.86 -22.67
C GLN A 73 17.45 -60.96 -21.85
N ASN A 74 17.39 -59.65 -22.01
CA ASN A 74 18.21 -58.67 -21.29
C ASN A 74 17.56 -58.26 -19.96
N PHE A 75 17.42 -59.22 -19.03
CA PHE A 75 16.66 -59.05 -17.79
C PHE A 75 17.18 -57.95 -16.86
N LEU A 76 18.51 -57.81 -16.74
CA LEU A 76 19.11 -56.79 -15.86
C LEU A 76 18.78 -55.36 -16.31
N ALA A 77 18.87 -55.10 -17.63
CA ALA A 77 18.53 -53.80 -18.19
C ALA A 77 17.03 -53.50 -18.02
N ALA A 78 16.16 -54.50 -18.24
CA ALA A 78 14.72 -54.36 -18.04
C ALA A 78 14.37 -53.98 -16.59
N ILE A 79 15.03 -54.62 -15.60
CA ILE A 79 14.83 -54.34 -14.17
C ILE A 79 15.26 -52.90 -13.83
N ILE A 80 16.39 -52.44 -14.34
CA ILE A 80 16.90 -51.08 -14.08
C ILE A 80 15.95 -50.03 -14.67
N VAL A 81 15.53 -50.19 -15.93
CA VAL A 81 14.60 -49.26 -16.59
C VAL A 81 13.24 -49.25 -15.89
N LEU A 82 12.75 -50.42 -15.45
CA LEU A 82 11.53 -50.53 -14.66
C LEU A 82 11.65 -49.81 -13.31
N ALA A 83 12.75 -49.99 -12.58
CA ALA A 83 12.99 -49.32 -11.30
C ALA A 83 13.03 -47.79 -11.47
N LEU A 84 13.70 -47.28 -12.52
CA LEU A 84 13.74 -45.85 -12.83
C LEU A 84 12.37 -45.30 -13.24
N LEU A 85 11.59 -46.06 -14.01
CA LEU A 85 10.23 -45.67 -14.39
C LEU A 85 9.33 -45.56 -13.16
N ILE A 86 9.36 -46.55 -12.26
CA ILE A 86 8.61 -46.54 -11.00
C ILE A 86 9.02 -45.35 -10.13
N LEU A 87 10.33 -45.09 -10.00
CA LEU A 87 10.84 -43.94 -9.24
C LEU A 87 10.33 -42.61 -9.81
N ASN A 88 10.39 -42.42 -11.13
CA ASN A 88 9.89 -41.20 -11.77
C ASN A 88 8.38 -41.03 -11.61
N ILE A 89 7.60 -42.10 -11.79
CA ILE A 89 6.15 -42.07 -11.57
C ILE A 89 5.84 -41.67 -10.13
N TRP A 90 6.53 -42.27 -9.16
CA TRP A 90 6.38 -41.93 -7.75
C TRP A 90 6.74 -40.47 -7.46
N LEU A 91 7.88 -39.99 -7.97
CA LEU A 91 8.34 -38.61 -7.78
C LEU A 91 7.35 -37.60 -8.36
N VAL A 92 6.83 -37.83 -9.57
CA VAL A 92 5.91 -36.90 -10.24
C VAL A 92 4.55 -36.89 -9.56
N ILE A 93 4.02 -38.05 -9.14
CA ILE A 93 2.78 -38.13 -8.35
C ILE A 93 2.96 -37.41 -7.02
N ARG A 94 4.06 -37.68 -6.30
CA ARG A 94 4.38 -37.02 -5.04
C ARG A 94 4.47 -35.51 -5.20
N GLU A 95 5.18 -35.02 -6.21
CA GLU A 95 5.35 -33.58 -6.43
C GLU A 95 4.02 -32.90 -6.79
N ASN A 96 3.18 -33.53 -7.62
CA ASN A 96 1.86 -32.98 -7.92
C ASN A 96 0.95 -32.94 -6.68
N ASN A 97 1.03 -33.95 -5.82
CA ASN A 97 0.31 -33.95 -4.54
C ASN A 97 0.81 -32.83 -3.63
N LEU A 98 2.14 -32.63 -3.51
CA LEU A 98 2.72 -31.54 -2.73
C LEU A 98 2.35 -30.16 -3.28
N LYS A 99 2.27 -29.99 -4.61
CA LYS A 99 1.82 -28.76 -5.27
C LYS A 99 0.35 -28.45 -4.94
N ARG A 100 -0.52 -29.47 -4.97
CA ARG A 100 -1.96 -29.33 -4.67
C ARG A 100 -2.24 -29.06 -3.19
N SER A 101 -1.44 -29.61 -2.28
CA SER A 101 -1.57 -29.38 -0.83
C SER A 101 -0.72 -28.20 -0.30
N GLU A 102 0.00 -27.47 -1.16
CA GLU A 102 0.94 -26.41 -0.73
C GLU A 102 0.21 -25.29 0.02
N ILE A 103 -0.86 -24.73 -0.55
CA ILE A 103 -1.60 -23.63 0.09
C ILE A 103 -2.33 -24.12 1.34
N HIS A 104 -2.85 -25.35 1.34
CA HIS A 104 -3.49 -25.93 2.52
C HIS A 104 -2.53 -25.96 3.71
N ARG A 105 -1.33 -26.53 3.52
CA ARG A 105 -0.29 -26.59 4.56
C ARG A 105 0.15 -25.21 5.04
N LYS A 106 0.23 -24.25 4.12
CA LYS A 106 0.52 -22.85 4.48
C LYS A 106 -0.56 -22.22 5.36
N ILE A 107 -1.82 -22.52 5.11
CA ILE A 107 -2.91 -22.01 5.94
C ILE A 107 -2.94 -22.74 7.29
N GLU A 108 -2.57 -24.03 7.33
CA GLU A 108 -2.36 -24.76 8.59
C GLU A 108 -1.25 -24.11 9.44
N ASP A 109 -0.11 -23.75 8.85
CA ASP A 109 0.95 -22.99 9.53
C ASP A 109 0.40 -21.66 10.11
N VAL A 110 -0.43 -20.95 9.34
CA VAL A 110 -1.09 -19.70 9.79
C VAL A 110 -2.08 -19.97 10.93
N LEU A 111 -2.84 -21.06 10.88
CA LEU A 111 -3.75 -21.46 11.96
C LEU A 111 -2.97 -21.75 13.25
N ASP A 112 -1.80 -22.37 13.16
CA ASP A 112 -0.93 -22.61 14.31
C ASP A 112 -0.36 -21.29 14.88
N VAL A 113 0.02 -20.34 14.02
CA VAL A 113 0.38 -18.98 14.46
C VAL A 113 -0.79 -18.30 15.17
N ILE A 114 -2.02 -18.43 14.67
CA ILE A 114 -3.21 -17.89 15.34
C ILE A 114 -3.45 -18.58 16.69
N ARG A 115 -3.28 -19.90 16.79
CA ARG A 115 -3.38 -20.64 18.08
C ARG A 115 -2.37 -20.14 19.10
N LEU A 116 -1.12 -19.94 18.68
CA LEU A 116 -0.07 -19.36 19.52
C LEU A 116 -0.45 -17.93 19.94
N ALA A 117 -0.97 -17.11 19.02
CA ALA A 117 -1.43 -15.75 19.31
C ALA A 117 -2.58 -15.72 20.33
N ILE A 118 -3.54 -16.66 20.26
CA ILE A 118 -4.62 -16.81 21.25
C ILE A 118 -4.03 -17.07 22.63
N SER A 119 -3.06 -17.98 22.75
CA SER A 119 -2.41 -18.28 24.04
C SER A 119 -1.61 -17.10 24.60
N GLY A 120 -0.96 -16.33 23.73
CA GLY A 120 -0.15 -15.16 24.08
C GLY A 120 -0.94 -13.86 24.26
N CYS A 121 -2.26 -13.88 24.06
CA CYS A 121 -3.11 -12.69 23.99
C CYS A 121 -3.07 -11.83 25.27
N HIS A 122 -2.89 -12.46 26.43
CA HIS A 122 -2.76 -11.78 27.72
C HIS A 122 -1.56 -10.80 27.82
N LYS A 123 -0.54 -10.97 26.97
CA LYS A 123 0.62 -10.06 26.89
C LYS A 123 0.38 -8.88 25.97
N TRP A 124 -0.66 -8.93 25.14
CA TRP A 124 -0.94 -7.91 24.15
C TRP A 124 -1.74 -6.77 24.78
N THR A 125 -1.23 -5.54 24.66
CA THR A 125 -1.84 -4.35 25.28
C THR A 125 -2.26 -3.34 24.22
N ALA A 126 -3.05 -2.34 24.61
CA ALA A 126 -3.53 -1.30 23.71
C ALA A 126 -2.39 -0.54 22.99
N SER A 127 -1.20 -0.44 23.60
CA SER A 127 -0.02 0.20 22.99
C SER A 127 0.63 -0.60 21.87
N ASN A 128 0.34 -1.88 21.73
CA ASN A 128 0.84 -2.70 20.63
C ASN A 128 0.08 -2.45 19.32
N TYR A 129 -1.12 -1.86 19.39
CA TYR A 129 -1.88 -1.48 18.22
C TYR A 129 -1.41 -0.15 17.63
N PRO A 130 -1.58 0.06 16.31
CA PRO A 130 -1.38 1.38 15.71
C PRO A 130 -2.23 2.45 16.42
N HIS A 131 -1.71 3.68 16.47
CA HIS A 131 -2.42 4.82 17.06
C HIS A 131 -3.78 5.05 16.39
N LEU A 132 -4.83 5.42 17.14
CA LEU A 132 -6.20 5.60 16.66
C LEU A 132 -6.37 6.68 15.58
N CYS A 133 -5.47 7.65 15.60
CA CYS A 133 -5.42 8.75 14.64
C CYS A 133 -4.28 8.57 13.63
N SER A 134 -3.73 7.36 13.49
CA SER A 134 -2.81 7.04 12.41
C SER A 134 -3.48 7.30 11.06
N PRO A 135 -2.72 7.81 10.07
CA PRO A 135 -3.27 8.00 8.75
C PRO A 135 -3.68 6.68 8.14
N LEU A 136 -4.88 6.65 7.60
CA LEU A 136 -5.34 5.56 6.74
C LEU A 136 -4.48 5.57 5.47
N SER A 137 -4.03 4.40 5.03
CA SER A 137 -3.23 4.22 3.82
C SER A 137 -3.77 3.03 3.04
N PRO A 138 -3.83 3.08 1.70
CA PRO A 138 -4.34 1.95 0.90
C PRO A 138 -3.54 0.66 1.15
N CYS A 139 -2.28 0.80 1.53
CA CYS A 139 -1.37 -0.33 1.75
C CYS A 139 -1.41 -0.87 3.18
N VAL A 140 -1.96 -0.08 4.12
CA VAL A 140 -2.15 -0.46 5.51
C VAL A 140 -3.57 -0.08 5.89
N THR A 141 -4.52 -0.89 5.43
CA THR A 141 -5.96 -0.70 5.69
C THR A 141 -6.28 -1.03 7.14
N LEU A 142 -6.45 0.01 7.96
CA LEU A 142 -6.82 -0.09 9.36
C LEU A 142 -8.29 0.29 9.56
N GLN A 143 -8.93 -0.37 10.52
CA GLN A 143 -10.29 -0.08 10.95
C GLN A 143 -10.29 0.16 12.47
N CYS A 144 -10.98 1.22 12.91
CA CYS A 144 -11.28 1.40 14.32
C CYS A 144 -12.27 0.30 14.74
N THR A 145 -11.89 -0.52 15.72
CA THR A 145 -12.67 -1.65 16.21
C THR A 145 -12.71 -1.64 17.72
N VAL A 146 -13.83 -2.09 18.29
CA VAL A 146 -13.96 -2.28 19.72
C VAL A 146 -13.56 -3.71 20.06
N ARG A 147 -12.42 -3.87 20.74
CA ARG A 147 -12.03 -5.14 21.36
C ARG A 147 -11.60 -4.96 22.80
N ASP A 148 -11.90 -5.94 23.64
CA ASP A 148 -11.59 -5.89 25.08
C ASP A 148 -12.11 -4.59 25.76
N ARG A 149 -13.28 -4.12 25.32
CA ARG A 149 -13.92 -2.85 25.75
C ARG A 149 -13.10 -1.59 25.47
N LYS A 150 -12.13 -1.65 24.55
CA LYS A 150 -11.33 -0.51 24.10
C LYS A 150 -11.45 -0.34 22.59
N ILE A 151 -11.42 0.90 22.14
CA ILE A 151 -11.31 1.22 20.72
C ILE A 151 -9.84 1.09 20.33
N ILE A 152 -9.56 0.24 19.34
CA ILE A 152 -8.21 -0.03 18.81
C ILE A 152 -8.23 0.03 17.28
N ASN A 153 -7.09 0.33 16.66
CA ASN A 153 -6.93 0.22 15.22
C ASN A 153 -6.46 -1.19 14.84
N LEU A 154 -7.22 -1.85 13.97
CA LEU A 154 -6.97 -3.22 13.54
C LEU A 154 -6.89 -3.32 12.02
N PRO A 155 -5.92 -4.10 11.46
CA PRO A 155 -5.92 -4.43 10.05
C PRO A 155 -7.19 -5.16 9.61
N TRP A 156 -7.68 -4.87 8.41
CA TRP A 156 -8.89 -5.51 7.85
C TRP A 156 -8.81 -7.04 7.80
N ALA A 157 -7.61 -7.59 7.60
CA ALA A 157 -7.38 -9.04 7.57
C ALA A 157 -7.70 -9.76 8.90
N LEU A 158 -7.75 -9.02 10.02
CA LEU A 158 -8.05 -9.58 11.34
C LEU A 158 -9.50 -9.30 11.78
N LEU A 159 -10.32 -8.66 10.95
CA LEU A 159 -11.74 -8.40 11.24
C LEU A 159 -12.58 -9.68 11.16
N VAL A 160 -13.50 -9.82 12.11
CA VAL A 160 -14.31 -11.04 12.27
C VAL A 160 -15.79 -10.71 12.36
N ARG A 161 -16.65 -11.68 12.06
CA ARG A 161 -18.10 -11.55 12.13
C ARG A 161 -18.51 -11.25 13.58
N GLY A 162 -19.34 -10.22 13.74
CA GLY A 162 -19.77 -9.71 15.03
C GLY A 162 -18.80 -8.72 15.67
N ASP A 163 -17.69 -8.35 15.02
CA ASP A 163 -16.86 -7.23 15.49
C ASP A 163 -17.67 -5.92 15.41
N HIS A 164 -17.55 -5.11 16.47
CA HIS A 164 -18.08 -3.75 16.49
C HIS A 164 -17.01 -2.81 15.92
N ILE A 165 -17.31 -2.19 14.78
CA ILE A 165 -16.43 -1.27 14.08
C ILE A 165 -16.96 0.16 14.19
N VAL A 166 -16.07 1.13 14.27
CA VAL A 166 -16.41 2.55 14.25
C VAL A 166 -16.13 3.08 12.85
N ILE A 167 -17.19 3.46 12.12
CA ILE A 167 -17.12 4.05 10.79
C ILE A 167 -17.18 5.56 10.94
N ARG A 168 -16.09 6.23 10.56
CA ARG A 168 -16.01 7.70 10.56
C ARG A 168 -16.62 8.29 9.29
N PRO A 169 -17.10 9.54 9.31
CA PRO A 169 -17.58 10.22 8.11
C PRO A 169 -16.55 10.16 6.97
N GLY A 170 -17.00 9.75 5.80
CA GLY A 170 -16.20 9.52 4.60
C GLY A 170 -15.47 8.17 4.56
N GLN A 171 -15.50 7.36 5.61
CA GLN A 171 -14.81 6.07 5.58
C GLN A 171 -15.58 5.01 4.78
N VAL A 172 -14.85 4.15 4.06
CA VAL A 172 -15.41 2.98 3.37
C VAL A 172 -15.65 1.84 4.34
N ALA A 173 -16.80 1.18 4.20
CA ALA A 173 -17.14 -0.02 4.96
C ALA A 173 -16.28 -1.22 4.50
N PRO A 174 -15.57 -1.91 5.43
CA PRO A 174 -14.69 -3.04 5.11
C PRO A 174 -15.43 -4.29 4.65
N GLY A 175 -16.72 -4.37 4.93
CA GLY A 175 -17.61 -5.48 4.63
C GLY A 175 -19.04 -5.09 4.95
N ASN A 176 -19.99 -5.96 4.62
CA ASN A 176 -21.39 -5.76 4.97
C ASN A 176 -21.53 -5.56 6.49
N CYS A 177 -22.11 -4.44 6.89
CA CYS A 177 -22.29 -4.10 8.29
C CYS A 177 -23.57 -3.28 8.53
N ARG A 178 -24.07 -3.37 9.76
CA ARG A 178 -25.30 -2.70 10.20
C ARG A 178 -25.04 -1.85 11.43
N GLU A 179 -25.62 -0.66 11.46
CA GLU A 179 -25.53 0.24 12.61
C GLU A 179 -26.19 -0.38 13.86
N VAL A 180 -25.56 -0.23 15.03
CA VAL A 180 -26.07 -0.79 16.30
C VAL A 180 -27.30 -0.04 16.80
N ASN A 181 -27.26 1.29 16.76
CA ASN A 181 -28.26 2.18 17.36
C ASN A 181 -29.17 2.85 16.32
N GLY A 182 -29.07 2.44 15.05
CA GLY A 182 -29.81 3.05 13.95
C GLY A 182 -30.20 2.02 12.90
N GLU A 183 -30.79 2.49 11.81
CA GLU A 183 -31.31 1.64 10.72
C GLU A 183 -30.36 1.57 9.52
N ARG A 184 -29.21 2.24 9.57
CA ARG A 184 -28.28 2.29 8.43
C ARG A 184 -27.59 0.94 8.25
N CYS A 185 -27.54 0.48 7.01
CA CYS A 185 -26.77 -0.68 6.58
C CYS A 185 -25.80 -0.23 5.50
N PHE A 186 -24.58 -0.74 5.54
CA PHE A 186 -23.54 -0.46 4.55
C PHE A 186 -23.15 -1.76 3.85
N ALA A 187 -23.12 -1.74 2.53
CA ALA A 187 -22.54 -2.80 1.74
C ALA A 187 -21.00 -2.71 1.72
N THR A 188 -20.34 -3.83 1.42
CA THR A 188 -18.88 -3.86 1.21
C THR A 188 -18.46 -2.81 0.16
N GLY A 189 -17.56 -1.90 0.53
CA GLY A 189 -17.08 -0.85 -0.37
C GLY A 189 -17.93 0.43 -0.39
N GLU A 190 -19.04 0.48 0.35
CA GLU A 190 -19.87 1.68 0.48
C GLU A 190 -19.23 2.71 1.41
N THR A 191 -19.30 3.99 1.06
CA THR A 191 -18.69 5.09 1.83
C THR A 191 -19.74 5.77 2.70
N TYR A 192 -19.44 5.97 3.98
CA TYR A 192 -20.31 6.76 4.85
C TYR A 192 -20.31 8.23 4.41
N THR A 193 -21.41 8.67 3.83
CA THR A 193 -21.64 10.03 3.37
C THR A 193 -22.86 10.64 4.07
N GLN A 194 -23.07 11.94 3.89
CA GLN A 194 -24.24 12.65 4.43
C GLN A 194 -25.51 12.25 3.66
N THR A 195 -26.66 12.02 4.31
CA THR A 195 -27.84 11.54 3.56
C THR A 195 -28.48 12.60 2.65
N GLU A 196 -28.27 13.89 2.93
CA GLU A 196 -28.91 15.02 2.23
C GLU A 196 -27.86 16.08 1.86
N GLY A 197 -27.79 16.45 0.58
CA GLY A 197 -27.01 17.58 0.11
C GLY A 197 -27.69 18.88 0.52
N ALA A 198 -27.11 19.60 1.48
CA ALA A 198 -27.58 20.93 1.83
C ALA A 198 -27.07 21.95 0.80
N ASP A 199 -27.94 22.87 0.37
CA ASP A 199 -27.51 23.99 -0.46
C ASP A 199 -26.46 24.83 0.31
N PRO A 200 -25.42 25.34 -0.39
CA PRO A 200 -24.37 26.11 0.24
C PRO A 200 -24.98 27.39 0.87
N PRO A 201 -24.57 27.75 2.10
CA PRO A 201 -25.20 28.84 2.82
C PRO A 201 -24.76 30.20 2.26
N VAL A 202 -25.66 31.19 2.31
CA VAL A 202 -25.38 32.58 1.92
C VAL A 202 -24.63 33.34 3.02
N VAL A 203 -24.79 32.91 4.27
CA VAL A 203 -24.21 33.53 5.48
C VAL A 203 -23.45 32.45 6.25
N PRO A 204 -22.33 32.76 6.94
CA PRO A 204 -21.63 31.79 7.78
C PRO A 204 -22.60 31.06 8.72
N THR A 205 -22.74 29.75 8.52
CA THR A 205 -23.75 28.92 9.20
C THR A 205 -23.08 27.89 10.09
N GLN A 206 -23.64 27.73 11.29
CA GLN A 206 -23.19 26.71 12.23
C GLN A 206 -23.71 25.33 11.80
N ARG A 207 -22.81 24.35 11.63
CA ARG A 207 -23.14 22.96 11.32
C ARG A 207 -22.64 22.02 12.40
N SER A 208 -23.45 21.02 12.75
CA SER A 208 -23.01 19.96 13.66
C SER A 208 -22.05 19.01 12.95
N PRO A 209 -21.00 18.51 13.64
CA PRO A 209 -20.15 17.45 13.11
C PRO A 209 -20.98 16.20 12.80
N LEU A 210 -20.61 15.50 11.72
CA LEU A 210 -21.20 14.18 11.44
C LEU A 210 -20.72 13.19 12.52
N PRO A 211 -21.63 12.41 13.13
CA PRO A 211 -21.26 11.50 14.20
C PRO A 211 -20.52 10.27 13.65
N ASP A 212 -19.60 9.74 14.46
CA ASP A 212 -18.99 8.43 14.23
C ASP A 212 -20.04 7.34 14.48
N LEU A 213 -20.22 6.44 13.51
CA LEU A 213 -21.22 5.37 13.61
C LEU A 213 -20.59 4.10 14.16
N THR A 214 -21.25 3.43 15.09
CA THR A 214 -20.85 2.08 15.53
C THR A 214 -21.67 1.05 14.76
N CYS A 215 -21.00 0.22 13.97
CA CYS A 215 -21.60 -0.81 13.14
C CYS A 215 -21.12 -2.20 13.55
N ILE A 216 -21.97 -3.21 13.39
CA ILE A 216 -21.62 -4.63 13.59
C ILE A 216 -21.34 -5.24 12.23
N LEU A 217 -20.20 -5.91 12.12
CA LEU A 217 -19.79 -6.60 10.90
C LEU A 217 -20.57 -7.92 10.74
N GLU A 218 -21.23 -8.13 9.61
CA GLU A 218 -22.06 -9.32 9.37
C GLU A 218 -21.25 -10.51 8.86
N GLY A 219 -20.12 -10.25 8.22
CA GLY A 219 -19.25 -11.27 7.63
C GLY A 219 -17.77 -10.90 7.74
N THR A 220 -16.92 -11.89 7.51
CA THR A 220 -15.46 -11.77 7.63
C THR A 220 -14.81 -11.47 6.28
N PRO A 221 -14.26 -10.26 6.07
CA PRO A 221 -13.80 -9.82 4.75
C PRO A 221 -12.62 -10.66 4.23
N PHE A 222 -11.76 -11.16 5.13
CA PHE A 222 -10.61 -11.97 4.74
C PHE A 222 -11.00 -13.31 4.08
N LEU A 223 -12.15 -13.89 4.45
CA LEU A 223 -12.51 -15.24 3.99
C LEU A 223 -12.84 -15.29 2.51
N ASP A 224 -13.35 -14.21 1.91
CA ASP A 224 -13.67 -14.19 0.49
C ASP A 224 -12.40 -14.17 -0.37
N ASN A 225 -11.36 -13.47 0.10
CA ASN A 225 -10.02 -13.54 -0.49
C ASN A 225 -9.40 -14.94 -0.35
N LEU A 226 -9.59 -15.59 0.81
CA LEU A 226 -9.08 -16.93 1.07
C LEU A 226 -9.76 -17.98 0.17
N LYS A 227 -11.09 -17.95 0.05
CA LYS A 227 -11.86 -18.84 -0.83
C LYS A 227 -11.43 -18.67 -2.29
N THR A 228 -11.35 -17.43 -2.76
CA THR A 228 -10.91 -17.11 -4.12
C THR A 228 -9.49 -17.63 -4.39
N THR A 229 -8.60 -17.52 -3.40
CA THR A 229 -7.22 -18.02 -3.50
C THR A 229 -7.20 -19.55 -3.57
N LEU A 230 -7.93 -20.24 -2.70
CA LEU A 230 -8.02 -21.71 -2.68
C LEU A 230 -8.64 -22.29 -3.95
N GLU A 231 -9.60 -21.59 -4.57
CA GLU A 231 -10.22 -22.05 -5.82
C GLU A 231 -9.36 -21.80 -7.06
N LYS A 232 -8.63 -20.66 -7.10
CA LYS A 232 -7.94 -20.22 -8.32
C LYS A 232 -6.43 -20.48 -8.33
N PHE A 233 -5.80 -20.85 -7.22
CA PHE A 233 -4.33 -20.92 -7.20
C PHE A 233 -3.69 -21.96 -8.13
N LEU A 234 -4.42 -23.03 -8.47
CA LEU A 234 -3.98 -24.04 -9.45
C LEU A 234 -4.20 -23.58 -10.90
N ASN A 235 -5.10 -22.61 -11.13
CA ASN A 235 -5.42 -22.05 -12.45
C ASN A 235 -4.38 -20.99 -12.85
N ARG A 236 -3.11 -21.37 -12.82
CA ARG A 236 -2.01 -20.52 -13.28
C ARG A 236 -1.58 -20.97 -14.68
N PRO A 237 -1.27 -20.03 -15.59
CA PRO A 237 -0.72 -20.39 -16.89
C PRO A 237 0.62 -21.10 -16.72
N GLU A 238 0.93 -21.99 -17.65
CA GLU A 238 2.22 -22.67 -17.67
C GLU A 238 3.35 -21.68 -17.96
N THR A 239 4.47 -21.85 -17.28
CA THR A 239 5.68 -21.03 -17.49
C THR A 239 6.30 -21.34 -18.86
N ILE A 240 6.99 -20.34 -19.44
CA ILE A 240 7.70 -20.49 -20.73
C ILE A 240 8.67 -21.68 -20.69
N PHE A 241 9.39 -21.85 -19.58
CA PHE A 241 10.29 -23.00 -19.40
C PHE A 241 9.56 -24.35 -19.45
N ASN A 242 8.36 -24.46 -18.86
CA ASN A 242 7.59 -25.69 -18.94
C ASN A 242 7.01 -25.93 -20.34
N GLN A 243 6.61 -24.88 -21.05
CA GLN A 243 6.17 -24.98 -22.45
C GLN A 243 7.31 -25.43 -23.36
N GLN A 244 8.49 -24.82 -23.24
CA GLN A 244 9.70 -25.21 -23.99
C GLN A 244 10.13 -26.64 -23.66
N ARG A 245 10.09 -27.02 -22.39
CA ARG A 245 10.33 -28.41 -21.95
C ARG A 245 9.37 -29.37 -22.63
N HIS A 246 8.07 -29.10 -22.62
CA HIS A 246 7.07 -29.96 -23.26
C HIS A 246 7.35 -30.10 -24.76
N LEU A 247 7.60 -29.00 -25.45
CA LEU A 247 7.89 -29.01 -26.88
C LEU A 247 9.18 -29.78 -27.21
N LEU A 248 10.27 -29.51 -26.50
CA LEU A 248 11.56 -30.16 -26.77
C LEU A 248 11.57 -31.64 -26.35
N VAL A 249 11.23 -31.92 -25.10
CA VAL A 249 11.39 -33.25 -24.52
C VAL A 249 10.24 -34.16 -24.92
N THR A 250 9.00 -33.68 -24.84
CA THR A 250 7.83 -34.52 -25.11
C THR A 250 7.50 -34.61 -26.59
N VAL A 251 7.51 -33.50 -27.32
CA VAL A 251 7.16 -33.52 -28.76
C VAL A 251 8.36 -33.95 -29.60
N PHE A 252 9.50 -33.26 -29.53
CA PHE A 252 10.62 -33.61 -30.42
C PHE A 252 11.36 -34.88 -30.02
N ILE A 253 11.81 -35.01 -28.77
CA ILE A 253 12.63 -36.17 -28.38
C ILE A 253 11.77 -37.42 -28.22
N GLN A 254 10.72 -37.35 -27.40
CA GLN A 254 9.92 -38.54 -27.09
C GLN A 254 9.01 -38.97 -28.23
N LEU A 255 8.28 -38.06 -28.89
CA LEU A 255 7.35 -38.47 -29.94
C LEU A 255 8.05 -38.67 -31.29
N TRP A 256 8.69 -37.63 -31.81
CA TRP A 256 9.34 -37.71 -33.14
C TRP A 256 10.67 -38.45 -33.12
N GLY A 257 11.50 -38.25 -32.10
CA GLY A 257 12.79 -38.91 -31.95
C GLY A 257 12.65 -40.42 -31.77
N PHE A 258 11.75 -40.85 -30.88
CA PHE A 258 11.44 -42.27 -30.70
C PHE A 258 10.96 -42.93 -32.00
N LEU A 259 9.98 -42.32 -32.68
CA LEU A 259 9.44 -42.85 -33.93
C LEU A 259 10.51 -42.90 -35.03
N GLY A 260 11.33 -41.84 -35.15
CA GLY A 260 12.40 -41.76 -36.13
C GLY A 260 13.49 -42.80 -35.89
N VAL A 261 13.93 -42.98 -34.65
CA VAL A 261 14.97 -43.95 -34.29
C VAL A 261 14.50 -45.39 -34.53
N ILE A 262 13.26 -45.73 -34.15
CA ILE A 262 12.69 -47.05 -34.44
C ILE A 262 12.59 -47.28 -35.95
N LEU A 263 12.10 -46.30 -36.70
CA LEU A 263 11.96 -46.44 -38.15
C LEU A 263 13.32 -46.62 -38.84
N ILE A 264 14.33 -45.84 -38.45
CA ILE A 264 15.69 -45.97 -39.00
C ILE A 264 16.28 -47.34 -38.65
N THR A 265 16.22 -47.75 -37.38
CA THR A 265 16.77 -49.06 -36.96
C THR A 265 16.07 -50.23 -37.62
N TRP A 266 14.75 -50.18 -37.82
CA TRP A 266 14.02 -51.21 -38.55
C TRP A 266 14.35 -51.22 -40.04
N ILE A 267 14.55 -50.07 -40.69
CA ILE A 267 14.99 -50.02 -42.09
C ILE A 267 16.37 -50.68 -42.23
N PHE A 268 17.31 -50.35 -41.34
CA PHE A 268 18.63 -50.99 -41.34
C PHE A 268 18.55 -52.48 -41.03
N ALA A 269 17.68 -52.91 -40.11
CA ALA A 269 17.45 -54.31 -39.82
C ALA A 269 16.90 -55.08 -41.03
N VAL A 270 15.96 -54.50 -41.79
CA VAL A 270 15.44 -55.09 -43.05
C VAL A 270 16.55 -55.21 -44.11
N LEU A 271 17.33 -54.14 -44.30
CA LEU A 271 18.41 -54.13 -45.29
C LEU A 271 19.51 -55.14 -44.93
N ASN A 272 19.82 -55.29 -43.64
CA ASN A 272 20.79 -56.25 -43.15
C ASN A 272 20.28 -57.70 -43.25
N TYR A 273 19.00 -57.94 -42.92
CA TYR A 273 18.36 -59.25 -43.06
C TYR A 273 18.29 -59.72 -44.53
N ASN A 274 18.07 -58.80 -45.47
CA ASN A 274 18.07 -59.09 -46.90
C ASN A 274 19.49 -59.21 -47.51
N GLY A 275 20.55 -59.15 -46.70
CA GLY A 275 21.93 -59.37 -47.12
C GLY A 275 22.55 -58.24 -47.96
N HIS A 276 21.98 -57.03 -47.92
CA HIS A 276 22.45 -55.90 -48.74
C HIS A 276 23.58 -55.06 -48.10
N LEU A 277 23.86 -55.22 -46.80
CA LEU A 277 24.78 -54.33 -46.05
C LEU A 277 25.98 -55.04 -45.39
N PHE A 278 25.76 -56.07 -44.56
CA PHE A 278 26.84 -56.81 -43.90
C PHE A 278 26.72 -58.31 -44.17
N ALA A 279 27.83 -58.95 -44.52
CA ALA A 279 27.92 -60.33 -45.00
C ALA A 279 28.23 -61.33 -43.87
N ASP A 280 27.83 -61.06 -42.63
CA ASP A 280 28.03 -62.00 -41.52
C ASP A 280 26.75 -62.82 -41.27
N SER A 281 26.96 -64.13 -41.32
CA SER A 281 25.94 -65.16 -41.17
C SER A 281 25.70 -65.43 -39.68
N GLU A 282 24.43 -65.61 -39.29
CA GLU A 282 23.92 -65.93 -37.95
C GLU A 282 23.44 -64.76 -37.05
N LEU A 283 22.82 -63.72 -37.62
CA LEU A 283 22.01 -62.78 -36.81
C LEU A 283 20.57 -63.30 -36.68
N THR A 284 20.09 -63.55 -35.45
CA THR A 284 18.68 -63.93 -35.25
C THR A 284 17.76 -62.71 -35.47
N TRP A 285 16.50 -62.94 -35.86
CA TRP A 285 15.54 -61.86 -36.08
C TRP A 285 15.27 -61.04 -34.80
N ILE A 286 15.43 -61.65 -33.63
CA ILE A 286 15.27 -61.01 -32.32
C ILE A 286 16.40 -60.00 -32.10
N ASP A 287 17.64 -60.39 -32.38
CA ASP A 287 18.81 -59.53 -32.20
C ASP A 287 18.78 -58.36 -33.20
N ALA A 288 18.39 -58.66 -34.45
CA ALA A 288 18.32 -57.68 -35.54
C ALA A 288 17.25 -56.61 -35.32
N PHE A 289 16.01 -57.01 -35.02
CA PHE A 289 14.85 -56.09 -34.98
C PHE A 289 14.49 -55.60 -33.59
N MET A 290 14.71 -56.39 -32.54
CA MET A 290 14.29 -56.06 -31.18
C MET A 290 15.47 -55.50 -30.38
N GLU A 291 16.58 -56.23 -30.27
CA GLU A 291 17.70 -55.80 -29.42
C GLU A 291 18.33 -54.49 -29.91
N ASN A 292 18.67 -54.41 -31.20
CA ASN A 292 19.23 -53.18 -31.79
C ASN A 292 18.27 -51.98 -31.70
N ALA A 293 16.97 -52.20 -31.91
CA ALA A 293 15.98 -51.13 -31.84
C ALA A 293 15.84 -50.60 -30.40
N VAL A 294 15.84 -51.47 -29.39
CA VAL A 294 15.75 -51.03 -28.00
C VAL A 294 17.01 -50.32 -27.55
N CYS A 295 18.18 -50.85 -27.87
CA CYS A 295 19.45 -50.20 -27.56
C CYS A 295 19.53 -48.79 -28.16
N ALA A 296 19.00 -48.59 -29.37
CA ALA A 296 18.93 -47.27 -29.99
C ALA A 296 17.87 -46.33 -29.37
N VAL A 297 16.78 -46.89 -28.85
CA VAL A 297 15.66 -46.13 -28.26
C VAL A 297 15.94 -45.68 -26.83
N ILE A 298 16.71 -46.44 -26.03
CA ILE A 298 17.00 -46.13 -24.61
C ILE A 298 17.44 -44.67 -24.38
N PRO A 299 18.35 -44.07 -25.18
CA PRO A 299 18.75 -42.67 -25.03
C PRO A 299 17.62 -41.66 -25.22
N THR A 300 16.55 -42.00 -25.94
CA THR A 300 15.39 -41.12 -26.15
C THR A 300 14.42 -41.12 -24.97
N LEU A 301 14.53 -42.10 -24.05
CA LEU A 301 13.66 -42.22 -22.89
C LEU A 301 14.06 -41.23 -21.78
N PRO A 302 13.11 -40.55 -21.14
CA PRO A 302 13.38 -39.59 -20.07
C PRO A 302 13.65 -40.29 -18.73
N LEU A 303 14.70 -41.10 -18.62
CA LEU A 303 14.95 -41.91 -17.41
C LEU A 303 15.43 -41.07 -16.21
N ILE A 304 16.31 -40.09 -16.43
CA ILE A 304 16.87 -39.26 -15.35
C ILE A 304 16.29 -37.83 -15.39
N PHE A 305 15.85 -37.39 -16.56
CA PHE A 305 15.44 -36.01 -16.81
C PHE A 305 14.34 -35.51 -15.86
N PRO A 306 13.24 -36.23 -15.59
CA PRO A 306 12.18 -35.74 -14.69
C PRO A 306 12.67 -35.51 -13.26
N ALA A 307 13.47 -36.44 -12.72
CA ALA A 307 14.07 -36.31 -11.39
C ALA A 307 15.05 -35.14 -11.33
N MET A 308 15.94 -35.01 -12.32
CA MET A 308 16.90 -33.91 -12.40
C MET A 308 16.19 -32.54 -12.51
N TRP A 309 15.16 -32.45 -13.37
CA TRP A 309 14.35 -31.25 -13.55
C TRP A 309 13.72 -30.80 -12.24
N LEU A 310 13.15 -31.74 -11.48
CA LEU A 310 12.56 -31.46 -10.18
C LEU A 310 13.62 -30.94 -9.19
N LEU A 311 14.73 -31.66 -9.03
CA LEU A 311 15.78 -31.32 -8.08
C LEU A 311 16.41 -29.95 -8.38
N LEU A 312 16.58 -29.62 -9.67
CA LEU A 312 17.14 -28.34 -10.10
C LEU A 312 16.19 -27.18 -9.82
N ASN A 313 14.88 -27.35 -10.05
CA ASN A 313 13.89 -26.32 -9.70
C ASN A 313 13.82 -26.11 -8.19
N LEU A 314 13.80 -27.18 -7.40
CA LEU A 314 13.82 -27.09 -5.93
C LEU A 314 15.11 -26.42 -5.42
N TRP A 315 16.25 -26.67 -6.07
CA TRP A 315 17.51 -26.01 -5.74
C TRP A 315 17.46 -24.50 -6.04
N GLY A 316 16.85 -24.11 -7.16
CA GLY A 316 16.61 -22.71 -7.48
C GLY A 316 15.75 -22.01 -6.43
N VAL A 317 14.68 -22.68 -5.97
CA VAL A 317 13.79 -22.14 -4.92
C VAL A 317 14.54 -22.05 -3.59
N ALA A 318 15.33 -23.06 -3.22
CA ALA A 318 16.14 -23.04 -2.02
C ALA A 318 17.14 -21.86 -2.03
N LYS A 319 17.75 -21.58 -3.18
CA LYS A 319 18.64 -20.43 -3.36
C LYS A 319 17.88 -19.12 -3.12
N LEU A 320 16.69 -18.96 -3.69
CA LEU A 320 15.85 -17.77 -3.49
C LEU A 320 15.44 -17.61 -2.03
N GLU A 321 15.02 -18.68 -1.37
CA GLU A 321 14.63 -18.68 0.04
C GLU A 321 15.81 -18.30 0.94
N THR A 322 17.02 -18.83 0.68
CA THR A 322 18.20 -18.41 1.42
C THR A 322 18.50 -16.93 1.25
N LEU A 323 18.37 -16.39 0.04
CA LEU A 323 18.58 -14.96 -0.23
C LEU A 323 17.60 -14.08 0.54
N LEU A 324 16.34 -14.51 0.68
CA LEU A 324 15.31 -13.79 1.43
C LEU A 324 15.48 -13.93 2.95
N SER A 325 16.02 -15.05 3.42
CA SER A 325 16.23 -15.30 4.85
C SER A 325 17.41 -14.55 5.46
N ILE A 326 18.37 -14.11 4.64
CA ILE A 326 19.54 -13.38 5.13
C ILE A 326 19.08 -11.98 5.57
N PRO A 327 19.23 -11.62 6.87
CA PRO A 327 18.94 -10.28 7.33
C PRO A 327 19.81 -9.30 6.56
N ARG A 328 19.21 -8.40 5.79
CA ARG A 328 19.96 -7.29 5.20
C ARG A 328 20.47 -6.44 6.37
N PRO A 329 21.78 -6.28 6.56
CA PRO A 329 22.26 -5.40 7.61
C PRO A 329 21.74 -4.00 7.31
N PHE A 330 20.98 -3.43 8.24
CA PHE A 330 20.80 -1.98 8.30
C PHE A 330 22.20 -1.40 8.49
N GLN A 331 22.81 -0.93 7.40
CA GLN A 331 24.15 -0.38 7.47
C GLN A 331 24.04 1.04 8.02
N GLU A 332 24.11 1.19 9.34
CA GLU A 332 24.51 2.45 9.95
C GLU A 332 25.95 2.73 9.51
N LYS A 333 26.13 3.58 8.50
CA LYS A 333 27.43 4.20 8.25
C LYS A 333 27.36 5.69 8.50
N SER A 334 28.01 6.05 9.60
CA SER A 334 28.47 7.35 10.04
C SER A 334 29.39 8.04 9.01
N SER A 335 28.99 9.20 8.49
CA SER A 335 29.76 10.46 8.38
C SER A 335 29.12 11.43 7.36
N PRO A 336 29.01 12.74 7.66
CA PRO A 336 28.41 13.72 6.77
C PRO A 336 29.48 14.35 5.87
N SER A 337 29.68 13.85 4.66
CA SER A 337 30.35 14.62 3.59
C SER A 337 30.15 13.93 2.25
N GLU A 338 29.79 14.73 1.24
CA GLU A 338 29.70 14.42 -0.21
C GLU A 338 28.33 14.01 -0.75
N PHE A 339 27.42 14.99 -0.75
CA PHE A 339 26.03 14.96 -1.23
C PHE A 339 25.86 14.97 -2.77
N HIS A 340 26.85 14.52 -3.55
CA HIS A 340 26.74 14.51 -5.02
C HIS A 340 27.00 13.16 -5.68
N ALA A 341 27.20 12.08 -4.91
CA ALA A 341 27.44 10.73 -5.43
C ALA A 341 26.25 9.76 -5.25
N ASP A 342 25.11 10.23 -4.75
CA ASP A 342 24.05 9.36 -4.22
C ASP A 342 22.93 8.94 -5.20
N LEU A 343 23.02 9.31 -6.49
CA LEU A 343 22.18 8.68 -7.52
C LEU A 343 22.71 7.30 -7.94
N ASP A 344 24.02 7.04 -7.76
CA ASP A 344 24.67 5.76 -8.08
C ASP A 344 25.13 4.96 -6.84
N ASN A 345 25.17 5.59 -5.65
CA ASN A 345 25.63 4.94 -4.41
C ASN A 345 24.48 4.51 -3.48
N SER A 346 23.47 3.83 -4.01
CA SER A 346 22.89 2.76 -3.19
C SER A 346 24.04 1.85 -2.77
N PRO A 347 24.13 1.31 -1.54
CA PRO A 347 25.14 0.33 -1.23
C PRO A 347 24.98 -0.78 -2.27
N VAL A 348 25.90 -0.83 -3.23
CA VAL A 348 25.99 -1.91 -4.20
C VAL A 348 26.41 -3.08 -3.33
N VAL A 349 25.41 -3.74 -2.73
CA VAL A 349 25.56 -5.12 -2.30
C VAL A 349 26.09 -5.77 -3.55
N ASP A 350 27.35 -6.17 -3.51
CA ASP A 350 27.99 -6.78 -4.66
C ASP A 350 27.35 -8.14 -4.85
N TRP A 351 26.20 -8.16 -5.54
CA TRP A 351 25.40 -9.34 -5.82
C TRP A 351 26.22 -10.37 -6.60
N SER A 352 27.32 -9.93 -7.24
CA SER A 352 28.25 -10.79 -7.96
C SER A 352 29.09 -11.68 -7.02
N ASN A 353 29.35 -11.23 -5.78
CA ASN A 353 30.22 -11.91 -4.80
C ASN A 353 29.48 -12.41 -3.55
N LEU A 354 28.14 -12.43 -3.57
CA LEU A 354 27.35 -12.90 -2.42
C LEU A 354 27.46 -14.43 -2.27
N VAL A 355 28.35 -14.87 -1.38
CA VAL A 355 28.48 -16.29 -1.02
C VAL A 355 27.38 -16.68 -0.04
N LEU A 356 26.40 -17.44 -0.54
CA LEU A 356 25.32 -17.98 0.27
C LEU A 356 25.84 -19.09 1.21
N PRO A 357 25.46 -19.11 2.50
CA PRO A 357 25.85 -20.16 3.43
C PRO A 357 25.39 -21.54 2.93
N TRP A 358 26.34 -22.41 2.56
CA TRP A 358 26.04 -23.71 1.97
C TRP A 358 25.16 -24.59 2.86
N ARG A 359 25.42 -24.59 4.17
CA ARG A 359 24.64 -25.39 5.15
C ARG A 359 23.17 -24.99 5.18
N ILE A 360 22.87 -23.69 5.18
CA ILE A 360 21.49 -23.18 5.22
C ILE A 360 20.80 -23.48 3.88
N LYS A 361 21.50 -23.32 2.76
CA LYS A 361 20.96 -23.64 1.44
C LYS A 361 20.60 -25.12 1.28
N VAL A 362 21.48 -26.02 1.71
CA VAL A 362 21.22 -27.46 1.67
C VAL A 362 20.11 -27.83 2.66
N GLY A 363 20.07 -27.23 3.84
CA GLY A 363 18.97 -27.42 4.80
C GLY A 363 17.62 -27.04 4.19
N ASN A 364 17.50 -25.84 3.61
CA ASN A 364 16.29 -25.39 2.95
C ASN A 364 15.92 -26.28 1.77
N TRP A 365 16.90 -26.76 0.99
CA TRP A 365 16.65 -27.69 -0.11
C TRP A 365 16.10 -29.04 0.36
N ILE A 366 16.62 -29.59 1.46
CA ILE A 366 16.10 -30.83 2.07
C ILE A 366 14.68 -30.61 2.59
N ASN A 367 14.42 -29.50 3.28
CA ASN A 367 13.07 -29.15 3.76
C ASN A 367 12.09 -29.03 2.60
N LEU A 368 12.51 -28.35 1.52
CA LEU A 368 11.73 -28.25 0.29
C LEU A 368 11.43 -29.63 -0.28
N ILE A 369 12.41 -30.54 -0.36
CA ILE A 369 12.18 -31.92 -0.80
C ILE A 369 11.18 -32.63 0.11
N GLN A 370 11.24 -32.45 1.43
CA GLN A 370 10.30 -33.06 2.38
C GLN A 370 8.87 -32.51 2.23
N GLY A 371 8.75 -31.26 1.78
CA GLY A 371 7.48 -30.62 1.46
C GLY A 371 7.31 -29.26 2.14
N ASP A 372 8.18 -28.92 3.09
CA ASP A 372 8.10 -27.70 3.86
C ASP A 372 8.86 -26.58 3.15
N ALA A 373 8.17 -25.48 2.87
CA ALA A 373 8.72 -24.34 2.15
C ALA A 373 8.21 -23.07 2.83
N SER A 374 9.02 -22.05 3.08
CA SER A 374 8.45 -20.76 3.54
C SER A 374 7.76 -20.00 2.38
N VAL A 375 8.26 -20.19 1.15
CA VAL A 375 7.79 -19.55 -0.08
C VAL A 375 6.92 -20.51 -0.90
N LEU A 376 5.97 -19.99 -1.69
CA LEU A 376 5.12 -20.75 -2.62
C LEU A 376 5.89 -21.23 -3.87
N GLY A 377 6.90 -22.08 -3.69
CA GLY A 377 7.79 -22.52 -4.77
C GLY A 377 7.10 -23.35 -5.86
N ARG A 378 6.16 -24.23 -5.49
CA ARG A 378 5.63 -25.28 -6.40
C ARG A 378 4.44 -24.83 -7.22
N SER A 379 3.48 -24.16 -6.59
CA SER A 379 2.29 -23.65 -7.25
C SER A 379 2.61 -22.49 -8.17
N SER A 380 3.48 -21.57 -7.73
CA SER A 380 3.77 -20.34 -8.46
C SER A 380 5.03 -20.39 -9.32
N ASN A 381 5.94 -21.36 -9.13
CA ASN A 381 7.21 -21.45 -9.88
C ASN A 381 7.99 -20.12 -9.91
N VAL A 382 8.10 -19.45 -8.74
CA VAL A 382 8.65 -18.08 -8.60
C VAL A 382 9.97 -17.88 -9.37
N VAL A 383 10.88 -18.85 -9.28
CA VAL A 383 12.22 -18.77 -9.91
C VAL A 383 12.12 -18.64 -11.43
N GLN A 384 11.26 -19.44 -12.06
CA GLN A 384 11.08 -19.42 -13.51
C GLN A 384 10.41 -18.11 -13.95
N ILE A 385 9.37 -17.67 -13.22
CA ILE A 385 8.65 -16.43 -13.52
C ILE A 385 9.61 -15.23 -13.40
N LEU A 386 10.38 -15.15 -12.32
CA LEU A 386 11.32 -14.06 -12.08
C LEU A 386 12.43 -14.04 -13.14
N GLY A 387 12.86 -15.21 -13.63
CA GLY A 387 13.82 -15.33 -14.74
C GLY A 387 13.27 -14.92 -16.10
N THR A 388 11.95 -14.90 -16.29
CA THR A 388 11.27 -14.50 -17.54
C THR A 388 10.58 -13.14 -17.45
N MET A 389 10.71 -12.44 -16.32
CA MET A 389 9.97 -11.20 -16.08
C MET A 389 10.49 -10.09 -17.00
N THR A 390 9.63 -9.60 -17.90
CA THR A 390 9.94 -8.47 -18.79
C THR A 390 9.37 -7.14 -18.29
N ALA A 391 8.30 -7.20 -17.49
CA ALA A 391 7.64 -6.04 -16.90
C ALA A 391 7.31 -6.33 -15.43
N LEU A 392 7.49 -5.31 -14.58
CA LEU A 392 7.11 -5.34 -13.17
C LEU A 392 5.96 -4.35 -12.97
N CYS A 393 4.77 -4.86 -12.63
CA CYS A 393 3.60 -4.05 -12.29
C CYS A 393 3.43 -4.02 -10.77
N CYS A 394 3.59 -2.85 -10.14
CA CYS A 394 3.27 -2.66 -8.74
C CYS A 394 1.78 -2.30 -8.61
N VAL A 395 1.01 -3.16 -7.93
CA VAL A 395 -0.44 -2.95 -7.69
C VAL A 395 -0.67 -1.65 -6.92
N ASP A 396 0.19 -1.36 -5.95
CA ASP A 396 0.18 -0.13 -5.18
C ASP A 396 1.47 0.67 -5.36
N LYS A 397 1.35 2.00 -5.46
CA LYS A 397 2.50 2.92 -5.39
C LYS A 397 2.98 3.09 -3.95
N LYS A 398 2.05 3.39 -3.04
CA LYS A 398 2.36 3.62 -1.63
C LYS A 398 2.79 2.30 -0.98
N GLY A 399 3.61 2.33 0.07
CA GLY A 399 4.12 1.14 0.75
C GLY A 399 5.11 0.26 -0.05
N ILE A 400 5.02 0.23 -1.39
CA ILE A 400 5.88 -0.56 -2.28
C ILE A 400 6.95 0.33 -2.95
N LEU A 401 6.51 1.35 -3.70
CA LEU A 401 7.40 2.28 -4.42
C LEU A 401 7.66 3.58 -3.63
N SER A 402 6.76 3.96 -2.73
CA SER A 402 6.91 5.12 -1.87
C SER A 402 6.61 4.77 -0.42
N TRP A 403 7.06 5.59 0.52
CA TRP A 403 6.71 5.41 1.93
C TRP A 403 5.18 5.47 2.14
N PRO A 404 4.63 4.66 3.06
CA PRO A 404 3.21 4.65 3.35
C PRO A 404 2.76 5.91 4.12
N ASN A 405 3.69 6.54 4.86
CA ASN A 405 3.45 7.77 5.60
C ASN A 405 3.86 9.00 4.76
N PRO A 406 3.00 10.01 4.63
CA PRO A 406 3.34 11.24 3.91
C PRO A 406 4.32 12.09 4.70
N THR A 407 5.32 12.63 4.02
CA THR A 407 6.36 13.51 4.57
C THR A 407 6.35 14.88 3.87
N ALA A 408 6.92 15.90 4.52
CA ALA A 408 7.08 17.21 3.90
C ALA A 408 8.21 17.16 2.88
N GLU A 409 7.94 17.59 1.64
CA GLU A 409 8.93 17.69 0.56
C GLU A 409 9.39 19.13 0.35
N LYS A 410 8.47 20.11 0.45
CA LYS A 410 8.77 21.52 0.18
C LYS A 410 8.17 22.44 1.22
N VAL A 411 8.88 23.51 1.53
CA VAL A 411 8.43 24.60 2.39
C VAL A 411 8.57 25.92 1.65
N PHE A 412 7.48 26.69 1.58
CA PHE A 412 7.44 28.00 0.94
C PHE A 412 7.25 29.10 1.99
N PHE A 413 7.98 30.21 1.86
CA PHE A 413 7.75 31.44 2.62
C PHE A 413 8.19 32.67 1.82
N LEU A 414 7.74 33.85 2.26
CA LEU A 414 8.07 35.14 1.65
C LEU A 414 9.14 35.86 2.48
N ARG A 415 10.01 36.61 1.81
CA ARG A 415 11.11 37.35 2.43
C ARG A 415 11.25 38.75 1.83
N ASP A 416 11.79 39.69 2.59
CA ASP A 416 12.18 41.01 2.07
C ASP A 416 13.52 40.89 1.29
N PRO A 417 13.63 41.50 0.09
CA PRO A 417 14.85 41.49 -0.72
C PRO A 417 16.07 42.14 -0.04
N ARG A 418 15.88 42.93 1.02
CA ARG A 418 16.96 43.67 1.69
C ARG A 418 17.89 42.80 2.53
N ASP A 419 17.54 41.54 2.81
CA ASP A 419 18.44 40.61 3.50
C ASP A 419 19.49 40.00 2.55
N LYS A 420 20.66 40.62 2.46
CA LYS A 420 21.79 40.16 1.61
C LYS A 420 22.61 39.00 2.19
N THR A 421 22.16 38.32 3.25
CA THR A 421 22.96 37.31 3.96
C THR A 421 23.04 35.93 3.30
N SER A 422 22.40 35.70 2.15
CA SER A 422 22.41 34.37 1.50
C SER A 422 22.24 34.44 -0.03
N ALA A 423 23.02 35.28 -0.71
CA ALA A 423 22.98 35.39 -2.18
C ALA A 423 23.56 34.16 -2.95
N HIS A 424 23.74 33.00 -2.32
CA HIS A 424 24.29 31.77 -2.92
C HIS A 424 23.41 30.54 -2.61
N SER A 425 22.09 30.67 -2.64
CA SER A 425 21.18 29.53 -2.75
C SER A 425 20.61 29.48 -4.17
N SER A 426 20.72 28.32 -4.80
CA SER A 426 20.24 27.98 -6.14
C SER A 426 18.78 28.45 -6.35
N SER A 427 18.61 29.52 -7.13
CA SER A 427 17.32 30.11 -7.43
C SER A 427 16.55 29.26 -8.44
N THR A 428 15.58 28.47 -7.98
CA THR A 428 14.41 28.10 -8.77
C THR A 428 13.36 29.22 -8.67
N SER A 429 13.75 30.43 -9.06
CA SER A 429 12.83 31.56 -9.20
C SER A 429 11.97 31.34 -10.45
N PHE A 430 10.67 31.12 -10.26
CA PHE A 430 9.68 31.20 -11.33
C PHE A 430 9.55 32.65 -11.82
N GLU A 431 10.47 33.11 -12.65
CA GLU A 431 10.28 34.33 -13.44
C GLU A 431 9.77 33.96 -14.82
N SER A 432 8.49 34.23 -15.04
CA SER A 432 7.89 34.28 -16.37
C SER A 432 8.57 35.39 -17.17
N GLN A 433 9.27 35.03 -18.24
CA GLN A 433 9.74 35.98 -19.24
C GLN A 433 8.52 36.67 -19.89
N GLN A 434 8.26 37.93 -19.54
CA GLN A 434 7.62 38.87 -20.46
C GLN A 434 7.89 40.33 -20.05
N ASN A 435 8.60 41.00 -20.98
CA ASN A 435 8.74 42.43 -21.25
C ASN A 435 9.22 43.39 -20.16
N GLY A 436 10.30 44.08 -20.50
CA GLY A 436 10.99 45.03 -19.67
C GLY A 436 10.15 46.27 -19.33
N GLN A 437 10.11 46.56 -18.03
CA GLN A 437 10.00 47.90 -17.46
C GLN A 437 10.68 47.89 -16.07
N ARG A 438 11.59 48.84 -15.88
CA ARG A 438 12.34 49.33 -14.70
C ARG A 438 12.34 48.52 -13.38
N PRO A 439 13.49 48.43 -12.66
CA PRO A 439 13.59 47.70 -11.40
C PRO A 439 12.85 48.45 -10.28
N GLN A 440 11.67 47.95 -9.90
CA GLN A 440 10.95 48.37 -8.70
C GLN A 440 11.65 47.77 -7.47
N LYS A 441 12.11 48.65 -6.56
CA LYS A 441 13.09 48.35 -5.50
C LYS A 441 12.56 47.62 -4.26
N ASP A 442 11.27 47.27 -4.22
CA ASP A 442 10.61 46.70 -3.03
C ASP A 442 9.76 45.48 -3.38
N LYS A 443 10.29 44.54 -4.17
CA LYS A 443 9.56 43.29 -4.47
C LYS A 443 9.95 42.21 -3.48
N SER A 444 8.95 41.70 -2.75
CA SER A 444 9.07 40.48 -1.95
C SER A 444 9.72 39.33 -2.75
N VAL A 445 10.52 38.50 -2.08
CA VAL A 445 11.17 37.33 -2.69
C VAL A 445 10.50 36.08 -2.14
N ALA A 446 10.03 35.21 -3.03
CA ALA A 446 9.50 33.90 -2.67
C ALA A 446 10.65 32.90 -2.55
N GLU A 447 10.73 32.22 -1.42
CA GLU A 447 11.76 31.23 -1.13
C GLU A 447 11.14 29.85 -0.91
N VAL A 448 11.74 28.83 -1.53
CA VAL A 448 11.31 27.43 -1.45
C VAL A 448 12.49 26.60 -0.96
N LEU A 449 12.28 25.86 0.12
CA LEU A 449 13.24 24.90 0.65
C LEU A 449 12.76 23.49 0.40
N ASP A 450 13.60 22.68 -0.21
CA ASP A 450 13.35 21.26 -0.48
C ASP A 450 13.87 20.39 0.69
N LEU A 451 13.17 19.29 0.94
CA LEU A 451 13.44 18.32 1.99
C LEU A 451 13.41 16.91 1.44
N THR A 452 14.43 16.14 1.81
CA THR A 452 14.55 14.72 1.45
C THR A 452 14.42 13.83 2.68
N HIS A 453 13.77 12.69 2.47
CA HIS A 453 13.62 11.65 3.48
C HIS A 453 14.82 10.71 3.47
N ASP A 454 15.30 10.32 4.64
CA ASP A 454 16.37 9.33 4.77
C ASP A 454 15.85 7.95 4.31
N GLN A 455 16.52 7.32 3.34
CA GLN A 455 16.12 6.00 2.83
C GLN A 455 16.23 4.89 3.89
N HIS A 456 17.09 5.09 4.89
CA HIS A 456 17.36 4.10 5.93
C HIS A 456 16.54 4.32 7.21
N SER A 457 15.85 5.46 7.34
CA SER A 457 15.07 5.78 8.53
C SER A 457 13.70 6.39 8.17
N PRO A 458 12.59 5.67 8.42
CA PRO A 458 11.24 6.07 7.98
C PRO A 458 10.68 7.34 8.66
N PHE A 459 11.43 7.94 9.59
CA PHE A 459 11.01 9.14 10.33
C PHE A 459 12.04 10.27 10.32
N LYS A 460 13.15 10.12 9.59
CA LYS A 460 14.22 11.13 9.55
C LYS A 460 14.09 11.99 8.30
N LEU A 461 13.98 13.30 8.50
CA LEU A 461 13.78 14.29 7.45
C LEU A 461 14.91 15.31 7.48
N GLU A 462 15.47 15.64 6.32
CA GLU A 462 16.58 16.58 6.20
C GLU A 462 16.27 17.65 5.14
N PHE A 463 16.80 18.86 5.34
CA PHE A 463 16.74 19.92 4.34
C PHE A 463 17.93 19.74 3.40
N ASP A 464 17.69 19.88 2.10
CA ASP A 464 18.72 19.64 1.09
C ASP A 464 19.76 20.77 1.06
N SER A 465 19.35 22.00 1.36
CA SER A 465 20.22 23.17 1.33
C SER A 465 20.99 23.34 2.65
N GLN A 466 22.33 23.38 2.60
CA GLN A 466 23.14 23.56 3.83
C GLN A 466 22.87 24.90 4.56
N ASN A 467 22.42 25.90 3.81
CA ASN A 467 22.13 27.25 4.32
C ASN A 467 20.73 27.41 4.92
N TRP A 468 19.92 26.35 5.00
CA TRP A 468 18.55 26.41 5.51
C TRP A 468 18.44 27.05 6.90
N LYS A 469 19.48 26.89 7.74
CA LYS A 469 19.56 27.46 9.10
C LYS A 469 19.53 28.99 9.11
N ASN A 470 19.89 29.64 8.01
CA ASN A 470 19.81 31.10 7.89
C ASN A 470 18.37 31.60 7.85
N HIS A 471 17.42 30.72 7.50
CA HIS A 471 16.00 31.01 7.37
C HIS A 471 15.20 30.59 8.62
N LEU A 472 15.90 30.31 9.72
CA LEU A 472 15.29 29.75 10.92
C LEU A 472 14.25 30.69 11.55
N ASP A 473 14.44 32.01 11.44
CA ASP A 473 13.47 32.99 11.95
C ASP A 473 12.18 33.06 11.14
N SER A 474 12.23 32.74 9.84
CA SER A 474 11.04 32.54 9.00
C SER A 474 10.37 31.18 9.27
N LEU A 475 11.16 30.14 9.60
CA LEU A 475 10.67 28.78 9.85
C LEU A 475 10.11 28.57 11.26
N LYS A 476 10.51 29.36 12.26
CA LYS A 476 10.05 29.22 13.66
C LYS A 476 8.53 29.33 13.81
N PRO A 477 7.83 30.36 13.28
CA PRO A 477 6.37 30.45 13.38
C PRO A 477 5.67 29.26 12.72
N LEU A 478 6.19 28.80 11.58
CA LEU A 478 5.69 27.61 10.89
C LEU A 478 5.84 26.35 11.74
N GLY A 479 7.03 26.13 12.33
CA GLY A 479 7.28 24.99 13.20
C GLY A 479 6.41 24.99 14.46
N LEU A 480 6.13 26.16 15.03
CA LEU A 480 5.21 26.31 16.15
C LEU A 480 3.76 26.00 15.75
N ALA A 481 3.29 26.51 14.61
CA ALA A 481 1.96 26.21 14.08
C ALA A 481 1.77 24.70 13.86
N ILE A 482 2.78 24.03 13.27
CA ILE A 482 2.78 22.57 13.09
C ILE A 482 2.73 21.84 14.44
N LEU A 483 3.52 22.30 15.42
CA LEU A 483 3.60 21.67 16.74
C LEU A 483 2.25 21.65 17.46
N VAL A 484 1.49 22.74 17.33
CA VAL A 484 0.19 22.91 18.00
C VAL A 484 -0.95 22.27 17.22
N ASN A 485 -1.01 22.49 15.90
CA ASN A 485 -2.11 22.03 15.07
C ASN A 485 -2.02 20.53 14.75
N THR A 486 -0.84 20.05 14.37
CA THR A 486 -0.67 18.67 13.89
C THR A 486 -0.13 17.73 14.96
N CYS A 487 0.80 18.22 15.78
CA CYS A 487 1.56 17.35 16.68
C CYS A 487 0.95 17.17 18.07
N CYS A 488 -0.01 18.01 18.46
CA CYS A 488 -0.65 17.95 19.76
C CYS A 488 -1.73 16.85 19.83
N PRO A 489 -1.68 15.90 20.79
CA PRO A 489 -2.68 14.86 20.93
C PRO A 489 -4.10 15.40 21.16
N LEU A 490 -4.22 16.53 21.87
CA LEU A 490 -5.49 17.21 22.13
C LEU A 490 -6.14 17.75 20.84
N THR A 491 -5.34 18.11 19.84
CA THR A 491 -5.80 18.61 18.54
C THR A 491 -6.05 17.47 17.55
N GLN A 492 -5.22 16.41 17.61
CA GLN A 492 -5.20 15.35 16.60
C GLN A 492 -6.56 14.66 16.42
N ALA A 493 -7.26 14.35 17.53
CA ALA A 493 -8.58 13.70 17.47
C ALA A 493 -9.64 14.62 16.82
N TYR A 494 -9.65 15.90 17.20
CA TYR A 494 -10.55 16.90 16.64
C TYR A 494 -10.28 17.13 15.15
N TYR A 495 -9.00 17.23 14.77
CA TYR A 495 -8.59 17.36 13.38
C TYR A 495 -9.01 16.14 12.55
N ALA A 496 -8.84 14.92 13.07
CA ALA A 496 -9.25 13.70 12.38
C ALA A 496 -10.77 13.66 12.16
N GLN A 497 -11.57 14.04 13.16
CA GLN A 497 -13.03 14.11 13.05
C GLN A 497 -13.46 15.18 12.02
N PHE A 498 -12.84 16.36 12.06
CA PHE A 498 -13.13 17.45 11.13
C PHE A 498 -12.79 17.07 9.69
N CYS A 499 -11.62 16.47 9.45
CA CYS A 499 -11.24 15.99 8.12
C CYS A 499 -12.22 14.91 7.60
N GLY A 500 -12.75 14.06 8.47
CA GLY A 500 -13.78 13.08 8.10
C GLY A 500 -15.07 13.76 7.66
N HIS A 501 -15.54 14.72 8.45
CA HIS A 501 -16.72 15.51 8.12
C HIS A 501 -16.57 16.24 6.78
N VAL A 502 -15.50 17.02 6.62
CA VAL A 502 -15.20 17.76 5.38
C VAL A 502 -15.17 16.82 4.18
N THR A 503 -14.64 15.62 4.37
CA THR A 503 -14.57 14.70 3.26
C THR A 503 -15.92 14.08 2.92
N ALA A 504 -16.72 13.70 3.92
CA ALA A 504 -18.08 13.22 3.69
C ALA A 504 -18.91 14.28 2.93
N VAL A 505 -18.73 15.56 3.27
CA VAL A 505 -19.36 16.69 2.57
C VAL A 505 -18.81 16.85 1.14
N ALA A 506 -17.50 16.77 0.95
CA ALA A 506 -16.87 16.92 -0.37
C ALA A 506 -17.29 15.84 -1.37
N LEU A 507 -17.68 14.64 -0.92
CA LEU A 507 -18.16 13.57 -1.79
C LEU A 507 -19.51 13.87 -2.48
N PHE A 508 -20.27 14.87 -2.02
CA PHE A 508 -21.51 15.32 -2.70
C PHE A 508 -21.23 16.10 -3.98
N ASP A 509 -20.11 16.81 -4.03
CA ASP A 509 -19.78 17.68 -5.14
C ASP A 509 -18.84 16.96 -6.12
N LYS A 510 -19.35 16.65 -7.32
CA LYS A 510 -18.64 15.87 -8.34
C LYS A 510 -17.35 16.54 -8.81
N ASP A 511 -17.29 17.87 -8.74
CA ASP A 511 -16.17 18.68 -9.21
C ASP A 511 -15.10 18.91 -8.13
N LEU A 512 -15.41 18.59 -6.86
CA LEU A 512 -14.50 18.71 -5.74
C LEU A 512 -13.92 17.35 -5.34
N VAL A 513 -12.69 17.39 -4.82
CA VAL A 513 -12.12 16.24 -4.11
C VAL A 513 -11.70 16.71 -2.74
N PRO A 514 -11.99 15.93 -1.70
CA PRO A 514 -11.34 16.18 -0.42
C PRO A 514 -9.82 16.27 -0.60
N VAL A 515 -9.18 17.26 0.02
CA VAL A 515 -7.72 17.48 -0.09
C VAL A 515 -6.91 16.24 0.32
N THR A 516 -7.55 15.28 0.99
CA THR A 516 -7.02 13.98 1.39
C THR A 516 -6.92 12.95 0.24
N ASN A 517 -7.66 13.08 -0.88
CA ASN A 517 -7.95 11.97 -1.80
C ASN A 517 -7.60 12.20 -3.30
N ARG A 518 -6.72 13.15 -3.67
CA ARG A 518 -6.42 13.46 -5.09
C ARG A 518 -5.71 12.35 -5.91
N TYR A 519 -5.41 11.18 -5.31
CA TYR A 519 -4.70 10.08 -5.98
C TYR A 519 -5.55 8.84 -6.30
N GLU A 520 -6.86 8.89 -6.11
CA GLU A 520 -7.76 7.90 -6.73
C GLU A 520 -8.03 8.27 -8.19
N ILE A 521 -7.08 7.93 -9.05
CA ILE A 521 -7.19 8.00 -10.52
C ILE A 521 -7.58 6.62 -11.10
N VAL A 522 -7.95 5.64 -10.27
CA VAL A 522 -8.32 4.30 -10.75
C VAL A 522 -9.68 3.88 -10.19
N GLU A 523 -10.56 3.42 -11.08
CA GLU A 523 -11.88 2.81 -10.85
C GLU A 523 -11.86 1.55 -9.95
N SER A 524 -10.81 1.31 -9.16
CA SER A 524 -10.78 0.23 -8.19
C SER A 524 -11.49 0.68 -6.92
N SER A 525 -12.49 -0.11 -6.53
CA SER A 525 -13.44 0.00 -5.42
C SER A 525 -12.86 0.15 -3.99
N LEU A 526 -11.73 0.82 -3.80
CA LEU A 526 -11.09 0.99 -2.50
C LEU A 526 -10.75 2.48 -2.29
N ASN A 527 -11.78 3.27 -1.95
CA ASN A 527 -11.63 4.67 -1.53
C ASN A 527 -10.86 4.78 -0.20
N SER A 528 -9.55 4.61 -0.26
CA SER A 528 -8.69 4.68 0.92
C SER A 528 -8.31 6.13 1.22
N PHE A 529 -9.13 6.72 2.07
CA PHE A 529 -8.95 8.02 2.69
C PHE A 529 -7.60 8.18 3.38
N MET A 530 -7.10 9.42 3.46
CA MET A 530 -5.92 9.76 4.26
C MET A 530 -6.24 10.88 5.25
N HIS A 531 -6.65 10.52 6.47
CA HIS A 531 -6.70 11.45 7.61
C HIS A 531 -5.31 11.60 8.23
N GLY A 532 -4.94 12.72 8.87
CA GLY A 532 -3.82 12.73 9.82
C GLY A 532 -2.38 12.65 9.25
N ARG A 533 -2.05 13.49 8.26
CA ARG A 533 -0.67 13.63 7.78
C ARG A 533 0.19 14.37 8.81
N CYS A 534 1.22 13.71 9.32
CA CYS A 534 2.02 14.21 10.43
C CYS A 534 3.23 15.02 9.94
N LEU A 535 3.27 16.32 10.22
CA LEU A 535 4.41 17.20 9.91
C LEU A 535 5.41 17.32 11.08
N CYS A 536 5.32 16.46 12.09
CA CYS A 536 6.17 16.57 13.28
C CYS A 536 7.66 16.33 13.00
N GLY A 537 8.00 15.58 11.95
CA GLY A 537 9.38 15.45 11.49
C GLY A 537 9.98 16.81 11.09
N LEU A 538 9.21 17.62 10.37
CA LEU A 538 9.60 18.99 9.98
C LEU A 538 9.76 19.89 11.21
N ALA A 539 8.78 19.91 12.13
CA ALA A 539 8.88 20.70 13.36
C ALA A 539 10.10 20.31 14.21
N THR A 540 10.40 19.01 14.29
CA THR A 540 11.59 18.50 15.00
C THR A 540 12.87 18.97 14.32
N LYS A 541 12.95 18.95 12.99
CA LYS A 541 14.11 19.42 12.23
C LYS A 541 14.34 20.92 12.38
N ILE A 542 13.28 21.73 12.43
CA ILE A 542 13.34 23.17 12.69
C ILE A 542 13.89 23.48 14.10
N GLY A 543 13.75 22.54 15.05
CA GLY A 543 14.35 22.62 16.39
C GLY A 543 13.36 22.45 17.55
N PHE A 544 12.08 22.18 17.27
CA PHE A 544 11.07 21.98 18.32
C PHE A 544 11.17 20.58 18.92
N LYS A 545 11.47 20.52 20.23
CA LYS A 545 11.46 19.27 21.00
C LYS A 545 10.02 18.89 21.41
N LYS A 546 9.77 17.62 21.72
CA LYS A 546 8.45 17.14 22.19
C LYS A 546 7.92 17.93 23.41
N ARG A 547 8.79 18.31 24.34
CA ARG A 547 8.47 19.12 25.54
C ARG A 547 8.14 20.59 25.26
N ALA A 548 8.37 21.09 24.03
CA ALA A 548 8.03 22.48 23.68
C ALA A 548 6.52 22.74 23.72
N ARG A 549 5.71 21.69 23.70
CA ARG A 549 4.24 21.75 23.82
C ARG A 549 3.79 22.17 25.22
N ASP A 550 4.55 21.79 26.24
CA ASP A 550 4.20 21.98 27.66
C ASP A 550 4.22 23.47 28.06
N VAL A 551 4.71 24.35 27.18
CA VAL A 551 4.71 25.81 27.35
C VAL A 551 3.35 26.44 27.01
N PHE A 552 2.49 25.70 26.31
CA PHE A 552 1.23 26.19 25.79
C PHE A 552 0.05 25.40 26.36
N THR A 553 -1.02 26.12 26.71
CA THR A 553 -2.31 25.54 27.07
C THR A 553 -3.31 25.84 25.98
N MET A 554 -4.09 24.83 25.59
CA MET A 554 -5.11 25.00 24.56
C MET A 554 -6.38 25.58 25.18
N GLU A 555 -6.90 26.66 24.59
CA GLU A 555 -8.14 27.31 25.03
C GLU A 555 -9.33 27.06 24.09
N GLY A 556 -9.07 26.72 22.84
CA GLY A 556 -10.13 26.61 21.84
C GLY A 556 -9.66 26.03 20.51
N LYS A 557 -10.63 25.55 19.73
CA LYS A 557 -10.46 25.00 18.38
C LYS A 557 -11.60 25.51 17.51
N ILE A 558 -11.31 26.03 16.34
CA ILE A 558 -12.29 26.47 15.36
C ILE A 558 -12.04 25.71 14.07
N ALA A 559 -13.05 25.07 13.52
CA ALA A 559 -12.97 24.45 12.21
C ALA A 559 -13.94 25.13 11.25
N SER A 560 -13.48 25.40 10.04
CA SER A 560 -14.27 26.05 9.00
C SER A 560 -14.03 25.42 7.64
N TYR A 561 -15.06 25.40 6.80
CA TYR A 561 -14.99 24.91 5.44
C TYR A 561 -15.93 25.70 4.52
N ARG A 562 -15.68 25.67 3.21
CA ARG A 562 -16.59 26.25 2.22
C ARG A 562 -16.69 25.39 0.97
N HIS A 563 -17.84 25.46 0.33
CA HIS A 563 -18.01 24.98 -1.04
C HIS A 563 -17.33 25.96 -2.02
N LEU A 564 -16.94 25.47 -3.19
CA LEU A 564 -16.44 26.32 -4.28
C LEU A 564 -17.53 26.45 -5.34
N GLU A 565 -17.66 27.64 -5.92
CA GLU A 565 -18.52 27.81 -7.09
C GLU A 565 -17.95 27.03 -8.30
N PRO A 566 -18.81 26.38 -9.11
CA PRO A 566 -18.37 25.67 -10.31
C PRO A 566 -17.54 26.54 -11.27
N ASP A 567 -17.83 27.84 -11.35
CA ASP A 567 -17.12 28.77 -12.24
C ASP A 567 -15.74 29.19 -11.73
N VAL A 568 -15.50 29.10 -10.41
CA VAL A 568 -14.17 29.27 -9.82
C VAL A 568 -13.35 28.00 -10.04
N VAL A 569 -13.95 26.82 -9.84
CA VAL A 569 -13.33 25.53 -10.19
C VAL A 569 -12.93 25.47 -11.67
N ARG A 570 -13.78 25.96 -12.58
CA ARG A 570 -13.48 26.08 -14.02
C ARG A 570 -12.36 27.08 -14.35
N ARG A 571 -12.19 28.12 -13.53
CA ARG A 571 -11.09 29.10 -13.68
C ARG A 571 -9.77 28.56 -13.17
N ASP A 572 -9.76 27.96 -11.98
CA ASP A 572 -8.57 27.35 -11.39
C ASP A 572 -8.07 26.14 -12.19
N THR A 573 -8.96 25.47 -12.92
CA THR A 573 -8.61 24.39 -13.86
C THR A 573 -8.16 24.88 -15.24
N ARG A 574 -8.16 26.19 -15.57
CA ARG A 574 -7.70 26.68 -16.88
C ARG A 574 -6.25 26.31 -17.17
N PHE A 575 -5.38 26.39 -16.16
CA PHE A 575 -3.97 26.00 -16.27
C PHE A 575 -3.78 24.49 -16.48
N THR A 576 -4.70 23.67 -15.96
CA THR A 576 -4.66 22.21 -16.14
C THR A 576 -5.40 21.74 -17.39
N ARG A 577 -6.28 22.57 -17.98
CA ARG A 577 -6.93 22.33 -19.27
C ARG A 577 -6.00 22.38 -20.48
N SER A 578 -4.87 23.09 -20.37
CA SER A 578 -3.82 23.03 -21.39
C SER A 578 -2.97 21.75 -21.33
N MET A 579 -3.19 20.88 -20.34
CA MET A 579 -2.55 19.57 -20.22
C MET A 579 -3.52 18.49 -20.70
N GLU A 580 -3.05 17.48 -21.46
CA GLU A 580 -3.88 16.39 -22.01
C GLU A 580 -4.65 15.56 -20.94
N LEU A 581 -4.33 15.74 -19.65
CA LEU A 581 -4.97 15.09 -18.49
C LEU A 581 -6.10 15.89 -17.81
N ALA A 582 -6.53 17.01 -18.41
CA ALA A 582 -7.46 17.98 -17.84
C ALA A 582 -8.76 17.43 -17.24
N SER A 583 -9.35 16.39 -17.85
CA SER A 583 -10.62 15.80 -17.43
C SER A 583 -10.56 15.06 -16.09
N LYS A 584 -9.37 14.89 -15.50
CA LYS A 584 -9.14 14.12 -14.27
C LYS A 584 -8.64 14.97 -13.09
N VAL A 585 -8.47 16.28 -13.26
CA VAL A 585 -7.93 17.17 -12.22
C VAL A 585 -9.07 17.76 -11.40
N LYS A 586 -9.29 17.23 -10.20
CA LYS A 586 -10.29 17.77 -9.26
C LYS A 586 -9.65 18.72 -8.24
N VAL A 587 -10.36 19.75 -7.76
CA VAL A 587 -9.82 20.83 -6.90
C VAL A 587 -9.97 20.45 -5.42
N PRO A 588 -8.96 20.75 -4.56
CA PRO A 588 -9.04 20.47 -3.13
C PRO A 588 -10.21 21.22 -2.46
N PHE A 589 -11.04 20.50 -1.70
CA PHE A 589 -12.13 21.10 -0.91
C PHE A 589 -11.60 22.07 0.15
N PRO A 590 -11.96 23.38 0.10
CA PRO A 590 -11.41 24.38 1.00
C PRO A 590 -11.81 24.15 2.45
N HIS A 591 -10.81 24.12 3.33
CA HIS A 591 -11.01 23.96 4.77
C HIS A 591 -9.88 24.58 5.59
N SER A 592 -10.16 24.95 6.83
CA SER A 592 -9.15 25.39 7.79
C SER A 592 -9.51 24.97 9.22
N LEU A 593 -8.47 24.70 10.00
CA LEU A 593 -8.53 24.43 11.43
C LEU A 593 -7.64 25.44 12.15
N SER A 594 -8.21 26.19 13.09
CA SER A 594 -7.50 27.10 13.97
C SER A 594 -7.50 26.57 15.40
N VAL A 595 -6.35 26.67 16.08
CA VAL A 595 -6.23 26.36 17.50
C VAL A 595 -5.82 27.61 18.27
N VAL A 596 -6.54 27.89 19.35
CA VAL A 596 -6.22 28.96 20.29
C VAL A 596 -5.34 28.41 21.40
N MET A 597 -4.15 28.98 21.54
CA MET A 597 -3.20 28.63 22.60
C MET A 597 -2.92 29.83 23.49
N ARG A 598 -2.81 29.56 24.79
CA ARG A 598 -2.30 30.48 25.79
C ARG A 598 -0.89 30.09 26.20
N GLN A 599 0.04 31.03 26.06
CA GLN A 599 1.43 30.83 26.49
C GLN A 599 1.57 31.07 27.99
N HIS A 600 2.22 30.16 28.72
CA HIS A 600 2.28 30.25 30.18
C HIS A 600 3.02 31.49 30.72
N ARG A 601 4.12 31.91 30.07
CA ARG A 601 4.97 33.00 30.56
C ARG A 601 4.31 34.37 30.42
N ASP A 602 3.81 34.67 29.23
CA ASP A 602 3.34 36.02 28.89
C ASP A 602 1.82 36.14 28.97
N GLN A 603 1.12 35.03 29.25
CA GLN A 603 -0.34 34.91 29.20
C GLN A 603 -0.94 35.38 27.87
N SER A 604 -0.12 35.42 26.81
CA SER A 604 -0.51 35.85 25.48
C SER A 604 -1.34 34.76 24.82
N LEU A 605 -2.40 35.19 24.13
CA LEU A 605 -3.26 34.30 23.35
C LEU A 605 -2.87 34.39 21.88
N GLN A 606 -2.72 33.24 21.26
CA GLN A 606 -2.37 33.11 19.86
C GLN A 606 -3.31 32.12 19.18
N LEU A 607 -3.87 32.54 18.05
CA LEU A 607 -4.59 31.69 17.13
C LEU A 607 -3.60 31.18 16.08
N LEU A 608 -3.44 29.87 15.95
CA LEU A 608 -2.60 29.24 14.95
C LEU A 608 -3.49 28.44 14.00
N THR A 609 -3.49 28.76 12.72
CA THR A 609 -4.38 28.15 11.73
C THR A 609 -3.61 27.30 10.73
N GLN A 610 -4.18 26.15 10.37
CA GLN A 610 -3.74 25.23 9.32
C GLN A 610 -4.88 24.99 8.34
N GLY A 611 -4.65 25.10 7.03
CA GLY A 611 -5.72 24.86 6.06
C GLY A 611 -5.28 24.88 4.60
N THR A 612 -6.25 24.90 3.70
CA THR A 612 -6.04 25.16 2.26
C THR A 612 -5.64 26.61 2.03
N ALA A 613 -4.74 26.87 1.07
CA ALA A 613 -4.28 28.23 0.80
C ALA A 613 -5.41 29.18 0.45
N ASP A 614 -6.49 28.71 -0.18
CA ASP A 614 -7.61 29.59 -0.59
C ASP A 614 -8.27 30.27 0.61
N ILE A 615 -8.61 29.52 1.67
CA ILE A 615 -9.17 30.12 2.90
C ILE A 615 -8.12 30.91 3.67
N ILE A 616 -6.90 30.38 3.79
CA ILE A 616 -5.87 31.01 4.62
C ILE A 616 -5.46 32.35 4.04
N LEU A 617 -5.19 32.41 2.74
CA LEU A 617 -4.82 33.66 2.07
C LEU A 617 -5.99 34.64 2.18
N ASP A 618 -7.24 34.23 1.89
CA ASP A 618 -8.43 35.09 2.02
C ASP A 618 -8.60 35.72 3.41
N CYS A 619 -8.08 35.07 4.46
CA CYS A 619 -8.17 35.55 5.84
C CYS A 619 -6.89 36.26 6.34
N CYS A 620 -5.85 36.42 5.52
CA CYS A 620 -4.59 37.08 5.90
C CYS A 620 -4.44 38.43 5.21
N ASP A 621 -4.11 39.45 6.01
CA ASP A 621 -3.77 40.80 5.54
C ASP A 621 -2.25 41.04 5.50
N ASP A 622 -1.48 40.31 6.31
CA ASP A 622 -0.03 40.45 6.47
C ASP A 622 0.69 39.10 6.26
N TYR A 623 1.98 39.17 5.94
CA TYR A 623 2.91 38.04 5.92
C TYR A 623 4.13 38.31 6.82
N TRP A 624 4.73 37.24 7.32
CA TRP A 624 5.96 37.30 8.12
C TRP A 624 7.19 37.16 7.22
N ASP A 625 8.08 38.14 7.23
CA ASP A 625 9.29 38.15 6.38
C ASP A 625 10.53 37.49 7.03
N GLY A 626 10.40 37.04 8.29
CA GLY A 626 11.49 36.54 9.12
C GLY A 626 11.89 37.49 10.25
N LYS A 627 11.53 38.77 10.17
CA LYS A 627 11.85 39.80 11.16
C LYS A 627 10.63 40.58 11.61
N ASP A 628 9.76 40.95 10.67
CA ASP A 628 8.59 41.78 10.92
C ASP A 628 7.40 41.39 10.03
N LEU A 629 6.22 41.91 10.38
CA LEU A 629 5.00 41.79 9.60
C LEU A 629 5.00 42.80 8.45
N ARG A 630 4.66 42.32 7.26
CA ARG A 630 4.55 43.11 6.04
C ARG A 630 3.17 42.91 5.41
N PRO A 631 2.59 43.93 4.76
CA PRO A 631 1.28 43.80 4.12
C PRO A 631 1.34 42.79 2.97
N LEU A 632 0.36 41.89 2.92
CA LEU A 632 0.19 40.87 1.88
C LEU A 632 -0.54 41.48 0.68
N GLY A 633 0.22 42.01 -0.28
CA GLY A 633 -0.29 42.56 -1.53
C GLY A 633 -0.87 41.50 -2.49
N GLU A 634 -1.51 41.97 -3.56
CA GLU A 634 -2.08 41.09 -4.59
C GLU A 634 -1.02 40.25 -5.30
N GLN A 635 0.19 40.78 -5.50
CA GLN A 635 1.28 40.07 -6.17
C GLN A 635 1.81 38.92 -5.30
N GLU A 636 2.02 39.16 -4.01
CA GLU A 636 2.43 38.18 -3.01
C GLU A 636 1.39 37.06 -2.90
N ARG A 637 0.12 37.44 -2.77
CA ARG A 637 -1.02 36.52 -2.69
C ARG A 637 -1.09 35.61 -3.91
N LYS A 638 -0.96 36.19 -5.11
CA LYS A 638 -0.93 35.43 -6.36
C LYS A 638 0.23 34.46 -6.42
N ARG A 639 1.44 34.86 -5.99
CA ARG A 639 2.61 33.96 -5.95
C ARG A 639 2.41 32.77 -5.00
N ALA A 640 1.87 33.02 -3.81
CA ALA A 640 1.57 31.97 -2.85
C ALA A 640 0.49 31.01 -3.40
N GLN A 641 -0.54 31.54 -4.05
CA GLN A 641 -1.60 30.75 -4.67
C GLN A 641 -1.08 29.94 -5.87
N ASP A 642 -0.25 30.53 -6.74
CA ASP A 642 0.39 29.84 -7.86
C ASP A 642 1.27 28.68 -7.38
N PHE A 643 2.05 28.89 -6.31
CA PHE A 643 2.83 27.82 -5.68
C PHE A 643 1.92 26.71 -5.15
N TYR A 644 0.85 27.06 -4.44
CA TYR A 644 -0.12 26.10 -3.91
C TYR A 644 -0.77 25.29 -5.04
N GLN A 645 -1.31 25.95 -6.07
CA GLN A 645 -2.02 25.27 -7.16
C GLN A 645 -1.11 24.34 -7.95
N ARG A 646 0.15 24.74 -8.21
CA ARG A 646 1.13 23.89 -8.93
C ARG A 646 1.54 22.67 -8.13
N ASN A 647 1.90 22.85 -6.86
CA ASN A 647 2.36 21.73 -6.02
C ASN A 647 1.19 20.85 -5.54
N ALA A 648 -0.01 21.40 -5.40
CA ALA A 648 -1.20 20.62 -5.03
C ALA A 648 -1.54 19.54 -6.08
N LEU A 649 -1.01 19.63 -7.31
CA LEU A 649 -1.19 18.62 -8.36
C LEU A 649 -0.42 17.32 -8.06
N THR A 650 0.76 17.44 -7.43
CA THR A 650 1.67 16.31 -7.19
C THR A 650 1.93 16.02 -5.72
N ALA A 651 1.48 16.89 -4.82
CA ALA A 651 1.67 16.78 -3.39
C ALA A 651 0.47 17.33 -2.63
N TYR A 652 0.37 16.97 -1.35
CA TYR A 652 -0.58 17.61 -0.44
C TYR A 652 0.03 18.92 0.06
N CYS A 653 -0.67 20.03 -0.14
CA CYS A 653 -0.23 21.35 0.31
C CYS A 653 -1.13 21.87 1.44
N THR A 654 -0.50 22.42 2.47
CA THR A 654 -1.17 23.12 3.58
C THR A 654 -0.52 24.47 3.82
N ALA A 655 -1.35 25.49 3.97
CA ALA A 655 -0.93 26.80 4.41
C ALA A 655 -1.10 26.93 5.93
N PHE A 656 -0.25 27.76 6.53
CA PHE A 656 -0.28 28.07 7.95
C PHE A 656 -0.33 29.59 8.14
N SER A 657 -1.10 30.04 9.12
CA SER A 657 -1.15 31.44 9.53
C SER A 657 -1.24 31.55 11.05
N TYR A 658 -0.98 32.75 11.58
CA TYR A 658 -1.11 33.02 12.99
C TYR A 658 -1.73 34.40 13.22
N ARG A 659 -2.42 34.56 14.34
CA ARG A 659 -3.01 35.83 14.76
C ARG A 659 -2.95 35.96 16.29
N PRO A 660 -2.36 37.02 16.86
CA PRO A 660 -2.47 37.29 18.28
C PRO A 660 -3.91 37.66 18.64
N LEU A 661 -4.41 37.13 19.76
CA LEU A 661 -5.76 37.38 20.26
C LEU A 661 -5.71 38.20 21.55
N ARG A 662 -6.67 39.13 21.71
CA ARG A 662 -6.86 39.90 22.95
C ARG A 662 -7.76 39.19 23.95
N ARG A 663 -8.68 38.34 23.46
CA ARG A 663 -9.69 37.64 24.25
C ARG A 663 -9.79 36.19 23.78
N GLY A 664 -10.08 35.30 24.71
CA GLY A 664 -10.39 33.90 24.40
C GLY A 664 -11.73 33.76 23.68
N ILE A 665 -11.93 32.60 23.06
CA ILE A 665 -13.12 32.29 22.26
C ILE A 665 -14.07 31.43 23.09
N LYS A 666 -15.38 31.70 23.03
CA LYS A 666 -16.42 30.97 23.77
C LYS A 666 -17.54 30.55 22.84
N GLY A 667 -18.29 29.53 23.24
CA GLY A 667 -19.47 29.02 22.54
C GLY A 667 -19.25 27.68 21.82
N PRO A 668 -20.26 27.21 21.05
CA PRO A 668 -20.22 25.94 20.31
C PRO A 668 -19.06 25.82 19.31
N LEU A 669 -18.72 26.96 18.67
CA LEU A 669 -17.65 27.06 17.69
C LEU A 669 -16.24 27.06 18.29
N ALA A 670 -16.12 27.26 19.61
CA ALA A 670 -14.82 27.25 20.29
C ALA A 670 -14.29 25.82 20.52
N GLY A 671 -15.10 24.79 20.25
CA GLY A 671 -14.68 23.38 20.32
C GLY A 671 -14.31 22.89 21.73
N THR A 672 -14.62 23.67 22.78
CA THR A 672 -14.41 23.35 24.20
C THR A 672 -15.68 22.98 24.95
N SER A 673 -16.84 23.27 24.37
CA SER A 673 -18.15 22.89 24.91
C SER A 673 -18.55 21.49 24.42
N THR A 674 -19.52 20.87 25.12
CA THR A 674 -20.07 19.55 24.75
C THR A 674 -20.72 19.56 23.37
N ASP A 675 -21.26 20.71 22.95
CA ASP A 675 -21.90 20.91 21.65
C ASP A 675 -20.91 21.55 20.67
N VAL A 676 -19.98 20.74 20.17
CA VAL A 676 -19.03 21.16 19.14
C VAL A 676 -19.76 21.45 17.83
N ALA A 677 -19.44 22.58 17.21
CA ALA A 677 -19.91 22.89 15.86
C ALA A 677 -18.78 23.32 14.93
N TYR A 678 -19.01 23.13 13.63
CA TYR A 678 -18.16 23.59 12.54
C TYR A 678 -18.81 24.78 11.84
N MET A 679 -17.98 25.67 11.30
CA MET A 679 -18.43 26.85 10.57
C MET A 679 -18.42 26.58 9.06
N GLU A 680 -19.61 26.52 8.46
CA GLU A 680 -19.75 26.49 7.01
C GLU A 680 -19.79 27.92 6.49
N LEU A 681 -18.82 28.27 5.66
CA LEU A 681 -18.66 29.60 5.07
C LEU A 681 -19.34 29.64 3.69
N PRO A 682 -19.82 30.81 3.25
CA PRO A 682 -20.36 30.99 1.92
C PRO A 682 -19.31 30.69 0.83
N PRO A 683 -19.75 30.28 -0.37
CA PRO A 683 -18.85 29.93 -1.47
C PRO A 683 -18.11 31.14 -2.06
N GLU A 684 -18.62 32.36 -1.87
CA GLU A 684 -17.93 33.60 -2.24
C GLU A 684 -16.89 34.00 -1.18
N SER A 685 -15.74 34.53 -1.64
CA SER A 685 -14.72 35.06 -0.73
C SER A 685 -15.19 36.37 -0.08
N ILE A 686 -14.70 36.64 1.13
CA ILE A 686 -15.03 37.85 1.91
C ILE A 686 -14.76 39.13 1.08
N TYR A 687 -13.71 39.12 0.23
CA TYR A 687 -13.39 40.23 -0.66
C TYR A 687 -14.45 40.49 -1.74
N LYS A 688 -15.16 39.46 -2.21
CA LYS A 688 -16.31 39.61 -3.12
C LYS A 688 -17.59 40.01 -2.39
N MET A 689 -17.75 39.62 -1.12
CA MET A 689 -18.86 40.05 -0.26
C MET A 689 -18.77 41.52 0.16
N SER A 690 -17.72 42.27 -0.20
CA SER A 690 -17.62 43.72 0.03
C SER A 690 -18.70 44.55 -0.70
N HIS A 691 -19.45 43.93 -1.63
CA HIS A 691 -20.65 44.50 -2.25
C HIS A 691 -21.96 44.19 -1.50
N ILE A 692 -21.92 43.38 -0.44
CA ILE A 692 -23.08 43.13 0.42
C ILE A 692 -23.13 44.26 1.45
N ASP A 693 -24.19 45.04 1.34
CA ASP A 693 -24.50 46.22 2.13
C ASP A 693 -24.25 45.96 3.64
N PRO A 694 -23.38 46.73 4.32
CA PRO A 694 -23.04 46.53 5.73
C PRO A 694 -24.26 46.64 6.67
N SER A 695 -25.37 47.20 6.18
CA SER A 695 -26.68 47.24 6.84
C SER A 695 -27.31 45.87 7.12
N LYS A 696 -26.86 44.80 6.47
CA LYS A 696 -27.33 43.42 6.74
C LYS A 696 -26.48 42.66 7.78
N CYS A 697 -25.35 43.22 8.20
CA CYS A 697 -24.46 42.67 9.23
C CYS A 697 -24.54 43.46 10.54
N GLU A 698 -25.66 44.13 10.83
CA GLU A 698 -25.89 44.70 12.15
C GLU A 698 -26.24 43.58 13.14
N HIS A 699 -25.26 43.30 14.01
CA HIS A 699 -25.52 42.76 15.33
C HIS A 699 -26.61 43.61 16.00
N ILE A 700 -27.75 42.99 16.31
CA ILE A 700 -28.65 43.49 17.34
C ILE A 700 -27.89 43.35 18.66
N ASP A 701 -27.21 44.41 19.08
CA ASP A 701 -26.87 44.60 20.48
C ASP A 701 -28.20 44.68 21.24
N THR A 702 -28.64 43.57 21.84
CA THR A 702 -29.71 43.60 22.84
C THR A 702 -29.17 44.32 24.08
N ALA A 703 -29.29 45.63 24.07
CA ALA A 703 -29.19 46.47 25.25
C ALA A 703 -30.46 46.32 26.10
N GLU A 704 -30.64 45.16 26.74
CA GLU A 704 -31.61 44.97 27.83
C GLU A 704 -31.02 44.06 28.92
N GLU A 705 -29.94 44.51 29.56
CA GLU A 705 -29.59 44.10 30.94
C GLU A 705 -29.02 45.31 31.69
N ARG A 706 -29.85 46.32 31.88
CA ARG A 706 -29.76 47.27 33.01
C ARG A 706 -31.16 47.67 33.45
N GLN A 707 -31.76 46.84 34.29
CA GLN A 707 -32.54 47.24 35.45
C GLN A 707 -32.50 46.13 36.50
#